data_AF-A0A288DKQ8-F1
#
_entry.id   AF-A0A288DKQ8-F1
#
_cell.length_a   1.000
_cell.length_b   1.000
_cell.length_c   1.000
_cell.angle_alpha   90.00
_cell.angle_beta   90.00
_cell.angle_gamma   90.00
#
_symmetry.space_group_name_H-M   'P 1'
#
loop_
_entity.id
_entity.type
_entity.pdbx_description
1 polymer ?
#
loop_
_entity_poly.entity_id
_entity_poly.type
_entity_poly.pdbx_seq_one_letter_code
_entity_poly.pdbx_strand_id
1 'polypeptide(L)'
;MQKILLQNSYFNILEMLDQQPGSEQMLNALIQLESDIKAGIFDILQNYQKQNKEMENTKTYQAIHGTVLALRNTLEARIMQIATGDKVSIHDLLNQCIINLNKILENQENIEDILKNMKIYFRKVEETILPPDEQQVQTGSGNGGFEKKEGCNKFGSLITLLRKNEIYTDDLFVITGVNQLNQMREETYLYIHIPRINKTILINNGYGEKTFIYDGYIEVEYFLNTTKKGIKQNENIVSVNFDYEDSANWETKMRYYLFEKGKENKDGGSVGKKVNIKDFLRVPEGWYTNKSLATNLSVAPNTIKNIVKLYRETNPEYLKKYLDNHSNLREYYAPELCKIIEEEIKNRGEESPEGWFTNNALAEKLEKNKDAIKKIAKKYIVTNPERFKEYINKLGRIREYYHPELCKIIEEEIENRGEKAPEGWKNNNKLASDLGVDFDSVKKIAESYRGNSLDWFVYYLDNINNLREYYAPELCKIVEEEIEIKNRGEKAPEGWKNNNKLRLELTESFYVVKDIANKYRETNLLWFKQYLDNHNNLREYYHPELCEIIRKEAKNRGEKSPKGWETNKGLADKIGTSEQSIKLVIEKYREKNTERFKEYLDKNNRLREHYHPELCKIVKKEIENRGEKSPKGRNTNKGLAKEIGVDPLTIKGRTEKYRETNPERFKDYLDKMNRKTIHYSPEFCEIIKKELQK
;
A
#
# COMPACT_ATOMS: atom_id res chain seq x y z
N MET A 1 -7.04 -1.58 25.90
CA MET A 1 -6.92 -2.50 24.74
C MET A 1 -8.01 -2.26 23.70
N GLN A 2 -9.29 -2.14 24.08
CA GLN A 2 -10.39 -1.89 23.13
C GLN A 2 -10.43 -0.49 22.48
N LYS A 3 -9.95 0.56 23.15
CA LYS A 3 -9.77 1.90 22.53
C LYS A 3 -8.82 1.86 21.32
N ILE A 4 -7.78 1.02 21.40
CA ILE A 4 -6.81 0.79 20.32
C ILE A 4 -7.45 -0.03 19.18
N LEU A 5 -8.29 -1.02 19.51
CA LEU A 5 -9.06 -1.78 18.51
C LEU A 5 -10.03 -0.89 17.73
N LEU A 6 -10.78 -0.02 18.41
CA LEU A 6 -11.68 0.95 17.79
C LEU A 6 -10.93 1.96 16.89
N GLN A 7 -9.78 2.46 17.34
CA GLN A 7 -8.94 3.37 16.55
C GLN A 7 -8.35 2.66 15.32
N ASN A 8 -7.93 1.40 15.44
CA ASN A 8 -7.39 0.62 14.32
C ASN A 8 -8.48 0.25 13.30
N SER A 9 -9.66 -0.18 13.76
CA SER A 9 -10.82 -0.41 12.89
C SER A 9 -11.22 0.87 12.15
N TYR A 10 -11.15 2.02 12.83
CA TYR A 10 -11.38 3.34 12.24
C TYR A 10 -10.34 3.72 11.16
N PHE A 11 -9.04 3.56 11.41
CA PHE A 11 -8.01 3.89 10.43
C PHE A 11 -8.07 2.96 9.21
N ASN A 12 -8.35 1.67 9.41
CA ASN A 12 -8.54 0.73 8.31
C ASN A 12 -9.72 1.13 7.41
N ILE A 13 -10.83 1.61 7.99
CA ILE A 13 -12.00 2.05 7.22
C ILE A 13 -11.70 3.34 6.44
N LEU A 14 -10.94 4.27 7.00
CA LEU A 14 -10.50 5.47 6.28
C LEU A 14 -9.59 5.14 5.09
N GLU A 15 -8.64 4.22 5.27
CA GLU A 15 -7.75 3.78 4.19
C GLU A 15 -8.52 3.04 3.08
N MET A 16 -9.52 2.24 3.45
CA MET A 16 -10.36 1.52 2.50
C MET A 16 -11.34 2.43 1.75
N LEU A 17 -11.79 3.53 2.36
CA LEU A 17 -12.63 4.55 1.72
C LEU A 17 -11.92 5.27 0.58
N ASP A 18 -10.64 5.58 0.76
CA ASP A 18 -9.83 6.25 -0.26
C ASP A 18 -9.51 5.32 -1.44
N GLN A 19 -9.51 4.00 -1.22
CA GLN A 19 -9.15 3.02 -2.24
C GLN A 19 -10.36 2.43 -2.97
N GLN A 20 -11.41 1.99 -2.25
CA GLN A 20 -12.55 1.25 -2.81
C GLN A 20 -13.86 1.44 -2.00
N PRO A 21 -14.52 2.61 -2.13
CA PRO A 21 -15.64 3.02 -1.27
C PRO A 21 -16.92 2.18 -1.39
N GLY A 22 -17.07 1.38 -2.46
CA GLY A 22 -18.24 0.53 -2.73
C GLY A 22 -17.97 -0.97 -2.63
N SER A 23 -16.84 -1.39 -2.06
CA SER A 23 -16.46 -2.81 -1.98
C SER A 23 -17.24 -3.57 -0.89
N GLU A 24 -17.48 -4.86 -1.11
CA GLU A 24 -18.03 -5.76 -0.07
C GLU A 24 -17.13 -5.81 1.18
N GLN A 25 -15.83 -5.59 0.99
CA GLN A 25 -14.86 -5.47 2.07
C GLN A 25 -15.12 -4.22 2.94
N MET A 26 -15.53 -3.11 2.34
CA MET A 26 -15.93 -1.89 3.06
C MET A 26 -17.20 -2.13 3.91
N LEU A 27 -18.19 -2.84 3.36
CA LEU A 27 -19.39 -3.22 4.11
C LEU A 27 -19.05 -4.11 5.31
N ASN A 28 -18.17 -5.09 5.12
CA ASN A 28 -17.69 -5.96 6.20
C ASN A 28 -16.88 -5.19 7.26
N ALA A 29 -16.08 -4.19 6.86
CA ALA A 29 -15.35 -3.33 7.77
C ALA A 29 -16.29 -2.45 8.62
N LEU A 30 -17.36 -1.92 8.03
CA LEU A 30 -18.40 -1.18 8.75
C LEU A 30 -19.16 -2.07 9.76
N ILE A 31 -19.50 -3.30 9.38
CA ILE A 31 -20.12 -4.29 10.28
C ILE A 31 -19.18 -4.63 11.44
N GLN A 32 -17.87 -4.77 11.17
CA GLN A 32 -16.87 -5.03 12.20
C GLN A 32 -16.74 -3.85 13.17
N LEU A 33 -16.74 -2.60 12.66
CA LEU A 33 -16.74 -1.41 13.51
C LEU A 33 -17.97 -1.35 14.41
N GLU A 34 -19.15 -1.69 13.89
CA GLU A 34 -20.38 -1.78 14.69
C GLU A 34 -20.25 -2.81 15.82
N SER A 35 -19.67 -3.98 15.53
CA SER A 35 -19.39 -5.04 16.51
C SER A 35 -18.38 -4.57 17.58
N ASP A 36 -17.31 -3.91 17.16
CA ASP A 36 -16.26 -3.39 18.04
C ASP A 36 -16.78 -2.27 18.97
N ILE A 37 -17.66 -1.40 18.46
CA ILE A 37 -18.35 -0.37 19.26
C ILE A 37 -19.24 -1.04 20.30
N LYS A 38 -20.04 -2.05 19.92
CA LYS A 38 -20.89 -2.81 20.86
C LYS A 38 -20.08 -3.47 21.96
N ALA A 39 -18.94 -4.08 21.61
CA ALA A 39 -18.04 -4.72 22.57
C ALA A 39 -17.38 -3.70 23.52
N GLY A 40 -16.89 -2.57 22.99
CA GLY A 40 -16.29 -1.51 23.79
C GLY A 40 -17.26 -0.88 24.78
N ILE A 41 -18.51 -0.67 24.37
CA ILE A 41 -19.58 -0.16 25.25
C ILE A 41 -19.92 -1.18 26.33
N PHE A 42 -20.00 -2.47 26.00
CA PHE A 42 -20.31 -3.54 26.96
C PHE A 42 -19.24 -3.65 28.06
N ASP A 43 -17.97 -3.50 27.70
CA ASP A 43 -16.86 -3.53 28.66
C ASP A 43 -16.75 -2.25 29.50
N ILE A 44 -17.08 -1.08 28.93
CA ILE A 44 -17.22 0.16 29.71
C ILE A 44 -18.33 -0.02 30.76
N LEU A 45 -19.48 -0.58 30.36
CA LEU A 45 -20.59 -0.85 31.27
C LEU A 45 -20.22 -1.86 32.38
N GLN A 46 -19.51 -2.94 32.05
CA GLN A 46 -19.01 -3.94 33.01
C GLN A 46 -18.01 -3.33 34.01
N ASN A 47 -17.08 -2.49 33.54
CA ASN A 47 -16.10 -1.83 34.41
C ASN A 47 -16.76 -0.77 35.31
N TYR A 48 -17.75 -0.04 34.80
CA TYR A 48 -18.51 0.94 35.58
C TYR A 48 -19.38 0.26 36.66
N GLN A 49 -20.01 -0.88 36.34
CA GLN A 49 -20.75 -1.73 37.29
C GLN A 49 -19.84 -2.31 38.39
N LYS A 50 -18.58 -2.62 38.07
CA LYS A 50 -17.58 -3.08 39.04
C LYS A 50 -17.12 -2.00 40.02
N GLN A 51 -17.12 -0.73 39.59
CA GLN A 51 -16.55 0.39 40.36
C GLN A 51 -17.58 1.10 41.27
N ASN A 52 -18.87 1.12 40.92
CA ASN A 52 -19.90 1.82 41.70
C ASN A 52 -21.02 0.86 42.13
N LYS A 53 -20.97 0.36 43.37
CA LYS A 53 -21.95 -0.57 43.95
C LYS A 53 -23.29 0.06 44.34
N GLU A 54 -23.44 1.40 44.29
CA GLU A 54 -24.65 2.08 44.77
C GLU A 54 -25.02 3.29 43.88
N MET A 55 -25.62 3.06 42.72
CA MET A 55 -26.45 4.08 42.06
C MET A 55 -27.67 3.41 41.42
N GLU A 56 -28.86 3.95 41.69
CA GLU A 56 -30.13 3.46 41.16
C GLU A 56 -30.08 3.32 39.64
N ASN A 57 -30.16 2.07 39.21
CA ASN A 57 -29.68 1.52 37.96
C ASN A 57 -30.56 1.83 36.73
N THR A 58 -31.45 2.83 36.82
CA THR A 58 -32.52 3.02 35.83
C THR A 58 -32.32 4.27 34.98
N LYS A 59 -31.99 5.44 35.54
CA LYS A 59 -31.93 6.69 34.76
C LYS A 59 -30.71 6.79 33.84
N THR A 60 -29.52 6.44 34.34
CA THR A 60 -28.28 6.48 33.53
C THR A 60 -28.25 5.35 32.50
N TYR A 61 -28.77 4.18 32.84
CA TYR A 61 -28.94 3.07 31.90
C TYR A 61 -29.96 3.40 30.80
N GLN A 62 -31.09 4.03 31.15
CA GLN A 62 -32.08 4.53 30.19
C GLN A 62 -31.53 5.67 29.32
N ALA A 63 -30.71 6.56 29.87
CA ALA A 63 -30.07 7.64 29.11
C ALA A 63 -29.08 7.08 28.08
N ILE A 64 -28.16 6.19 28.50
CA ILE A 64 -27.19 5.54 27.61
C ILE A 64 -27.92 4.69 26.56
N HIS A 65 -28.91 3.89 26.96
CA HIS A 65 -29.68 3.08 26.03
C HIS A 65 -30.54 3.94 25.08
N GLY A 66 -31.04 5.09 25.53
CA GLY A 66 -31.73 6.08 24.69
C GLY A 66 -30.81 6.73 23.67
N THR A 67 -29.58 7.10 24.06
CA THR A 67 -28.57 7.65 23.17
C THR A 67 -28.08 6.63 22.14
N VAL A 68 -27.91 5.37 22.53
CA VAL A 68 -27.54 4.27 21.62
C VAL A 68 -28.66 3.95 20.63
N LEU A 69 -29.92 3.95 21.09
CA LEU A 69 -31.08 3.75 20.22
C LEU A 69 -31.25 4.93 19.24
N ALA A 70 -31.02 6.17 19.70
CA ALA A 70 -31.02 7.34 18.85
C ALA A 70 -29.89 7.31 17.81
N LEU A 71 -28.68 6.85 18.19
CA LEU A 71 -27.57 6.65 17.27
C LEU A 71 -27.93 5.62 16.19
N ARG A 72 -28.47 4.46 16.61
CA ARG A 72 -28.90 3.39 15.70
C ARG A 72 -29.99 3.85 14.74
N ASN A 73 -31.03 4.51 15.24
CA ASN A 73 -32.12 5.01 14.40
C ASN A 73 -31.64 6.09 13.41
N THR A 74 -30.68 6.92 13.82
CA THR A 74 -30.06 7.93 12.94
C THR A 74 -29.22 7.28 11.85
N LEU A 75 -28.47 6.23 12.18
CA LEU A 75 -27.70 5.43 11.22
C LEU A 75 -28.61 4.71 10.24
N GLU A 76 -29.64 4.00 10.72
CA GLU A 76 -30.61 3.28 9.89
C GLU A 76 -31.39 4.23 8.95
N ALA A 77 -31.87 5.36 9.46
CA ALA A 77 -32.58 6.36 8.65
C ALA A 77 -31.69 7.01 7.57
N ARG A 78 -30.39 7.15 7.83
CA ARG A 78 -29.45 7.78 6.88
C ARG A 78 -28.84 6.79 5.89
N ILE A 79 -28.68 5.53 6.27
CA ILE A 79 -28.39 4.44 5.34
C ILE A 79 -29.54 4.29 4.33
N MET A 80 -30.80 4.40 4.78
CA MET A 80 -31.97 4.49 3.91
C MET A 80 -31.91 5.70 2.96
N GLN A 81 -31.44 6.87 3.42
CA GLN A 81 -31.28 8.07 2.60
C GLN A 81 -30.17 7.94 1.53
N ILE A 82 -29.07 7.24 1.86
CA ILE A 82 -28.01 6.90 0.91
C ILE A 82 -28.53 5.93 -0.15
N ALA A 83 -29.33 4.94 0.25
CA ALA A 83 -29.97 4.01 -0.67
C ALA A 83 -31.00 4.70 -1.59
N THR A 84 -31.56 5.84 -1.19
CA THR A 84 -32.52 6.64 -1.99
C THR A 84 -31.86 7.75 -2.83
N GLY A 85 -30.54 7.90 -2.80
CA GLY A 85 -29.78 8.74 -3.74
C GLY A 85 -29.49 10.18 -3.32
N ASP A 86 -29.62 10.54 -2.04
CA ASP A 86 -29.23 11.88 -1.55
C ASP A 86 -27.70 12.00 -1.31
N LYS A 87 -27.14 13.16 -1.68
CA LYS A 87 -25.70 13.49 -1.64
C LYS A 87 -25.18 13.70 -0.22
N VAL A 88 -25.05 12.64 0.57
CA VAL A 88 -24.31 12.66 1.84
C VAL A 88 -23.14 11.69 1.72
N SER A 89 -21.92 12.18 1.96
CA SER A 89 -20.72 11.36 1.83
C SER A 89 -20.59 10.43 3.04
N ILE A 90 -20.01 9.24 2.86
CA ILE A 90 -19.71 8.30 3.96
C ILE A 90 -18.84 9.00 5.04
N HIS A 91 -18.07 10.01 4.63
CA HIS A 91 -17.27 10.87 5.52
C HIS A 91 -18.11 11.67 6.53
N ASP A 92 -19.29 12.15 6.14
CA ASP A 92 -20.21 12.87 7.04
C ASP A 92 -20.80 11.95 8.11
N LEU A 93 -21.05 10.70 7.74
CA LEU A 93 -21.55 9.64 8.61
C LEU A 93 -20.51 9.27 9.67
N LEU A 94 -19.24 9.10 9.26
CA LEU A 94 -18.12 8.84 10.17
C LEU A 94 -17.86 10.02 11.11
N ASN A 95 -17.93 11.26 10.62
CA ASN A 95 -17.76 12.45 11.45
C ASN A 95 -18.84 12.56 12.53
N GLN A 96 -20.09 12.21 12.22
CA GLN A 96 -21.16 12.21 13.22
C GLN A 96 -21.01 11.07 14.25
N CYS A 97 -20.55 9.89 13.83
CA CYS A 97 -20.20 8.81 14.75
C CYS A 97 -19.09 9.24 15.71
N ILE A 98 -18.05 9.93 15.22
CA ILE A 98 -16.95 10.47 16.05
C ILE A 98 -17.47 11.48 17.05
N ILE A 99 -18.35 12.41 16.64
CA ILE A 99 -18.92 13.41 17.55
C ILE A 99 -19.73 12.74 18.66
N ASN A 100 -20.52 11.72 18.34
CA ASN A 100 -21.33 11.02 19.33
C ASN A 100 -20.50 10.08 20.22
N LEU A 101 -19.46 9.43 19.69
CA LEU A 101 -18.47 8.67 20.46
C LEU A 101 -17.70 9.58 21.42
N ASN A 102 -17.27 10.77 20.97
CA ASN A 102 -16.58 11.73 21.82
C ASN A 102 -17.48 12.26 22.94
N LYS A 103 -18.78 12.49 22.67
CA LYS A 103 -19.75 12.82 23.72
C LYS A 103 -19.95 11.70 24.75
N ILE A 104 -19.78 10.43 24.34
CA ILE A 104 -19.83 9.27 25.23
C ILE A 104 -18.50 9.10 26.00
N LEU A 105 -17.39 9.57 25.42
CA LEU A 105 -16.03 9.47 25.95
C LEU A 105 -15.57 10.71 26.73
N GLU A 106 -16.40 11.73 26.91
CA GLU A 106 -16.10 12.90 27.74
C GLU A 106 -16.04 12.52 29.22
N ASN A 107 -14.91 11.91 29.59
CA ASN A 107 -14.26 12.04 30.88
C ASN A 107 -12.74 12.09 30.64
N GLN A 108 -12.21 13.32 30.67
CA GLN A 108 -10.80 13.71 30.76
C GLN A 108 -9.88 13.40 29.56
N GLU A 109 -10.00 14.14 28.45
CA GLU A 109 -8.89 14.29 27.49
C GLU A 109 -8.37 15.74 27.48
N ASN A 110 -7.04 15.88 27.58
CA ASN A 110 -6.35 17.17 27.49
C ASN A 110 -6.48 17.73 26.06
N ILE A 111 -6.71 19.04 25.92
CA ILE A 111 -6.85 19.73 24.62
C ILE A 111 -5.68 19.45 23.66
N GLU A 112 -4.46 19.26 24.17
CA GLU A 112 -3.30 18.90 23.35
C GLU A 112 -3.46 17.52 22.69
N ASP A 113 -4.07 16.56 23.37
CA ASP A 113 -4.31 15.22 22.82
C ASP A 113 -5.44 15.25 21.78
N ILE A 114 -6.45 16.10 21.98
CA ILE A 114 -7.49 16.39 20.99
C ILE A 114 -6.85 16.97 19.71
N LEU A 115 -5.96 17.95 19.84
CA LEU A 115 -5.26 18.57 18.70
C LEU A 115 -4.36 17.56 17.96
N LYS A 116 -3.61 16.72 18.67
CA LYS A 116 -2.80 15.64 18.09
C LYS A 116 -3.67 14.62 17.34
N ASN A 117 -4.78 14.19 17.94
CA ASN A 117 -5.71 13.24 17.32
C ASN A 117 -6.34 13.82 16.04
N MET A 118 -6.59 15.13 16.00
CA MET A 118 -7.09 15.84 14.83
C MET A 118 -6.02 16.20 13.80
N LYS A 119 -4.75 15.83 14.04
CA LYS A 119 -3.58 16.18 13.20
C LYS A 119 -3.44 17.70 12.97
N ILE A 120 -3.88 18.52 13.92
CA ILE A 120 -3.73 19.97 13.86
C ILE A 120 -2.32 20.32 14.33
N TYR A 121 -1.60 21.12 13.56
CA TYR A 121 -0.30 21.63 13.99
C TYR A 121 -0.50 22.69 15.08
N PHE A 122 0.11 22.47 16.25
CA PHE A 122 0.04 23.41 17.36
C PHE A 122 1.39 23.65 18.02
N ARG A 123 1.53 24.83 18.63
CA ARG A 123 2.65 25.20 19.49
C ARG A 123 2.15 25.47 20.91
N LYS A 124 2.94 25.12 21.91
CA LYS A 124 2.68 25.48 23.30
C LYS A 124 3.49 26.71 23.72
N VAL A 125 2.90 27.56 24.54
CA VAL A 125 3.56 28.64 25.29
C VAL A 125 3.38 28.40 26.78
N GLU A 126 4.33 28.84 27.60
CA GLU A 126 4.32 28.60 29.05
C GLU A 126 3.50 29.67 29.80
N GLU A 127 3.10 30.73 29.09
CA GLU A 127 2.30 31.83 29.60
C GLU A 127 0.79 31.59 29.44
N THR A 128 -0.01 32.31 30.22
CA THR A 128 -1.47 32.32 30.06
C THR A 128 -1.86 33.24 28.91
N ILE A 129 -2.59 32.71 27.94
CA ILE A 129 -3.14 33.49 26.82
C ILE A 129 -4.36 34.25 27.31
N LEU A 130 -4.34 35.58 27.14
CA LEU A 130 -5.35 36.52 27.60
C LEU A 130 -5.56 36.48 29.14
N PRO A 131 -4.55 36.93 29.91
CA PRO A 131 -4.59 36.93 31.37
C PRO A 131 -5.82 37.69 31.92
N PRO A 132 -6.30 37.31 33.12
CA PRO A 132 -7.39 38.02 33.79
C PRO A 132 -7.02 39.48 34.09
N ASP A 133 -8.04 40.34 34.22
CA ASP A 133 -7.81 41.71 34.67
C ASP A 133 -7.35 41.71 36.12
N GLU A 134 -6.39 42.56 36.48
CA GLU A 134 -6.03 42.79 37.87
C GLU A 134 -7.24 43.34 38.64
N GLN A 135 -7.68 42.62 39.66
CA GLN A 135 -8.70 43.06 40.61
C GLN A 135 -8.17 42.91 42.03
N GLN A 136 -8.46 43.88 42.89
CA GLN A 136 -8.27 43.69 44.34
C GLN A 136 -9.20 42.56 44.80
N VAL A 137 -8.64 41.58 45.51
CA VAL A 137 -9.40 40.45 46.05
C VAL A 137 -10.49 40.99 46.99
N GLN A 138 -11.74 41.03 46.55
CA GLN A 138 -12.88 41.29 47.43
C GLN A 138 -13.26 39.99 48.14
N THR A 139 -12.80 39.83 49.38
CA THR A 139 -13.34 38.81 50.30
C THR A 139 -14.69 39.29 50.83
N GLY A 140 -15.77 38.90 50.15
CA GLY A 140 -17.14 39.04 50.65
C GLY A 140 -17.59 37.75 51.34
N SER A 141 -18.05 37.86 52.60
CA SER A 141 -18.65 36.77 53.38
C SER A 141 -20.10 36.52 52.94
N GLY A 142 -20.29 35.98 51.74
CA GLY A 142 -21.61 35.56 51.23
C GLY A 142 -21.70 34.05 51.11
N ASN A 143 -22.64 33.42 51.82
CA ASN A 143 -23.04 32.01 51.65
C ASN A 143 -23.83 31.83 50.33
N GLY A 144 -23.21 32.12 49.20
CA GLY A 144 -23.72 31.78 47.87
C GLY A 144 -22.88 30.66 47.31
N GLY A 145 -23.33 29.41 47.45
CA GLY A 145 -22.73 28.30 46.70
C GLY A 145 -22.93 28.54 45.22
N PHE A 146 -21.88 28.96 44.50
CA PHE A 146 -21.88 28.93 43.04
C PHE A 146 -21.75 27.46 42.63
N GLU A 147 -22.87 26.83 42.27
CA GLU A 147 -22.80 25.55 41.56
C GLU A 147 -21.99 25.75 40.27
N LYS A 148 -20.85 25.05 40.18
CA LYS A 148 -20.03 25.01 38.96
C LYS A 148 -20.86 24.34 37.86
N LYS A 149 -21.21 25.10 36.83
CA LYS A 149 -21.81 24.55 35.60
C LYS A 149 -20.69 23.99 34.71
N GLU A 150 -20.92 22.80 34.13
CA GLU A 150 -19.98 22.15 33.22
C GLU A 150 -19.69 23.02 31.98
N GLY A 151 -18.42 22.99 31.51
CA GLY A 151 -17.99 23.70 30.31
C GLY A 151 -18.68 23.20 29.04
N CYS A 152 -18.60 23.97 27.96
CA CYS A 152 -19.17 23.57 26.66
C CYS A 152 -18.07 23.46 25.59
N ASN A 153 -18.24 22.52 24.66
CA ASN A 153 -17.26 22.23 23.59
C ASN A 153 -17.33 23.26 22.43
N LYS A 154 -17.07 24.53 22.76
CA LYS A 154 -17.01 25.66 21.82
C LYS A 154 -16.00 25.41 20.69
N PHE A 155 -14.86 24.82 21.01
CA PHE A 155 -13.84 24.45 20.02
C PHE A 155 -14.36 23.43 18.99
N GLY A 156 -15.01 22.36 19.42
CA GLY A 156 -15.61 21.37 18.51
C GLY A 156 -16.68 21.96 17.60
N SER A 157 -17.51 22.88 18.13
CA SER A 157 -18.48 23.63 17.32
C SER A 157 -17.81 24.53 16.27
N LEU A 158 -16.71 25.20 16.62
CA LEU A 158 -15.91 25.99 15.67
C LEU A 158 -15.34 25.13 14.54
N ILE A 159 -14.71 23.99 14.87
CA ILE A 159 -14.16 23.07 13.85
C ILE A 159 -15.26 22.59 12.90
N THR A 160 -16.44 22.27 13.43
CA THR A 160 -17.59 21.88 12.60
C THR A 160 -18.02 23.00 11.66
N LEU A 161 -18.09 24.24 12.14
CA LEU A 161 -18.44 25.41 11.32
C LEU A 161 -17.41 25.68 10.22
N LEU A 162 -16.11 25.58 10.54
CA LEU A 162 -15.02 25.78 9.57
C LEU A 162 -15.09 24.75 8.44
N ARG A 163 -15.30 23.47 8.79
CA ARG A 163 -15.45 22.39 7.79
C ARG A 163 -16.65 22.61 6.86
N LYS A 164 -17.79 23.06 7.38
CA LYS A 164 -18.98 23.42 6.56
C LYS A 164 -18.68 24.53 5.53
N ASN A 165 -17.60 25.29 5.72
CA ASN A 165 -17.14 26.35 4.82
C ASN A 165 -15.80 25.98 4.15
N GLU A 166 -15.53 24.67 4.01
CA GLU A 166 -14.36 24.10 3.35
C GLU A 166 -13.00 24.48 3.95
N ILE A 167 -12.95 24.87 5.23
CA ILE A 167 -11.71 25.12 5.97
C ILE A 167 -11.41 23.90 6.84
N TYR A 168 -10.27 23.27 6.60
CA TYR A 168 -9.89 22.00 7.21
C TYR A 168 -8.83 22.19 8.29
N THR A 169 -8.48 21.12 8.99
CA THR A 169 -7.58 21.15 10.16
C THR A 169 -6.15 21.56 9.82
N ASP A 170 -5.72 21.38 8.58
CA ASP A 170 -4.43 21.82 8.02
C ASP A 170 -4.40 23.31 7.64
N ASP A 171 -5.54 23.98 7.58
CA ASP A 171 -5.66 25.44 7.42
C ASP A 171 -5.47 26.19 8.76
N LEU A 172 -5.25 25.48 9.88
CA LEU A 172 -5.25 26.06 11.23
C LEU A 172 -3.86 26.09 11.85
N PHE A 173 -3.49 27.23 12.41
CA PHE A 173 -2.36 27.36 13.33
C PHE A 173 -2.88 27.58 14.74
N VAL A 174 -2.69 26.60 15.61
CA VAL A 174 -3.18 26.66 17.00
C VAL A 174 -2.04 26.91 17.97
N ILE A 175 -2.25 27.76 18.97
CA ILE A 175 -1.33 27.95 20.08
C ILE A 175 -2.08 27.69 21.39
N THR A 176 -1.53 26.79 22.20
CA THR A 176 -2.01 26.48 23.56
C THR A 176 -1.12 27.17 24.58
N GLY A 177 -1.70 27.58 25.71
CA GLY A 177 -0.96 28.17 26.83
C GLY A 177 -1.11 27.35 28.11
N VAL A 178 -0.54 27.86 29.21
CA VAL A 178 -0.67 27.25 30.54
C VAL A 178 -1.46 28.16 31.46
N ASN A 179 -2.35 27.56 32.25
CA ASN A 179 -3.12 28.28 33.25
C ASN A 179 -2.33 28.36 34.57
N GLN A 180 -2.31 29.52 35.21
CA GLN A 180 -1.58 29.70 36.48
C GLN A 180 -2.45 29.29 37.68
N LEU A 181 -1.83 28.66 38.69
CA LEU A 181 -2.50 28.08 39.89
C LEU A 181 -3.43 29.02 40.67
N ASN A 182 -3.27 30.35 40.52
CA ASN A 182 -4.00 31.37 41.27
C ASN A 182 -5.14 32.03 40.48
N GLN A 183 -5.55 31.46 39.33
CA GLN A 183 -6.63 32.01 38.49
C GLN A 183 -7.94 31.23 38.68
N MET A 184 -9.08 31.94 38.71
CA MET A 184 -10.41 31.33 38.82
C MET A 184 -10.87 30.56 37.56
N ARG A 185 -10.16 30.68 36.43
CA ARG A 185 -10.48 29.96 35.20
C ARG A 185 -9.88 28.55 35.25
N GLU A 186 -10.52 27.59 34.58
CA GLU A 186 -10.04 26.20 34.51
C GLU A 186 -9.02 25.99 33.38
N GLU A 187 -9.18 26.71 32.27
CA GLU A 187 -8.31 26.63 31.09
C GLU A 187 -7.93 28.03 30.58
N THR A 188 -6.77 28.13 29.93
CA THR A 188 -6.37 29.33 29.17
C THR A 188 -7.17 29.46 27.87
N TYR A 189 -7.15 30.63 27.22
CA TYR A 189 -7.64 30.72 25.85
C TYR A 189 -6.77 29.93 24.87
N LEU A 190 -7.41 29.30 23.89
CA LEU A 190 -6.77 28.78 22.69
C LEU A 190 -6.67 29.91 21.66
N TYR A 191 -5.47 30.10 21.13
CA TYR A 191 -5.23 30.99 19.99
C TYR A 191 -5.29 30.19 18.70
N ILE A 192 -6.07 30.65 17.73
CA ILE A 192 -6.25 29.97 16.44
C ILE A 192 -6.11 31.02 15.33
N HIS A 193 -5.08 30.89 14.49
CA HIS A 193 -4.95 31.67 13.28
C HIS A 193 -5.33 30.83 12.06
N ILE A 194 -6.15 31.41 11.19
CA ILE A 194 -6.64 30.77 9.95
C ILE A 194 -6.20 31.65 8.77
N PRO A 195 -5.05 31.35 8.13
CA PRO A 195 -4.50 32.18 7.05
C PRO A 195 -5.46 32.31 5.86
N ARG A 196 -6.19 31.22 5.55
CA ARG A 196 -7.09 31.15 4.38
C ARG A 196 -8.19 32.21 4.39
N ILE A 197 -8.66 32.62 5.57
CA ILE A 197 -9.63 33.71 5.74
C ILE A 197 -9.02 34.93 6.44
N ASN A 198 -7.71 34.90 6.69
CA ASN A 198 -6.95 35.92 7.41
C ASN A 198 -7.65 36.36 8.72
N LYS A 199 -8.07 35.38 9.55
CA LYS A 199 -8.71 35.65 10.85
C LYS A 199 -7.89 35.06 11.99
N THR A 200 -7.93 35.72 13.14
CA THR A 200 -7.36 35.22 14.38
C THR A 200 -8.46 35.12 15.44
N ILE A 201 -8.56 33.96 16.09
CA ILE A 201 -9.65 33.61 17.00
C ILE A 201 -9.05 33.25 18.37
N LEU A 202 -9.62 33.80 19.44
CA LEU A 202 -9.39 33.33 20.81
C LEU A 202 -10.65 32.63 21.31
N ILE A 203 -10.53 31.36 21.65
CA ILE A 203 -11.66 30.54 22.13
C ILE A 203 -11.30 29.81 23.43
N ASN A 204 -12.25 29.68 24.32
CA ASN A 204 -12.10 28.99 25.60
C ASN A 204 -13.39 28.21 25.86
N ASN A 205 -13.32 26.97 26.36
CA ASN A 205 -14.49 26.11 26.58
C ASN A 205 -15.22 26.37 27.92
N GLY A 206 -14.59 27.14 28.82
CA GLY A 206 -15.10 27.47 30.15
C GLY A 206 -16.44 28.21 30.14
N TYR A 207 -17.19 28.02 31.23
CA TYR A 207 -18.50 28.63 31.44
C TYR A 207 -18.42 30.17 31.47
N GLY A 208 -19.23 30.84 30.64
CA GLY A 208 -19.30 32.31 30.57
C GLY A 208 -18.16 33.00 29.81
N GLU A 209 -17.19 32.24 29.29
CA GLU A 209 -16.06 32.77 28.52
C GLU A 209 -16.49 33.12 27.07
N LYS A 210 -16.15 34.33 26.61
CA LYS A 210 -16.49 34.83 25.27
C LYS A 210 -15.47 34.37 24.23
N THR A 211 -15.88 34.26 22.97
CA THR A 211 -14.95 34.07 21.83
C THR A 211 -14.56 35.42 21.26
N PHE A 212 -13.28 35.64 20.95
CA PHE A 212 -12.81 36.88 20.31
C PHE A 212 -12.33 36.61 18.89
N ILE A 213 -12.64 37.51 17.96
CA ILE A 213 -12.24 37.41 16.55
C ILE A 213 -11.58 38.72 16.14
N TYR A 214 -10.35 38.63 15.63
CA TYR A 214 -9.62 39.72 15.01
C TYR A 214 -9.60 39.55 13.48
N ASP A 215 -9.87 40.64 12.77
CA ASP A 215 -9.80 40.69 11.31
C ASP A 215 -8.36 40.90 10.84
N GLY A 216 -7.61 39.81 10.74
CA GLY A 216 -6.23 39.79 10.32
C GLY A 216 -5.37 38.80 11.11
N TYR A 217 -4.06 38.96 10.95
CA TYR A 217 -3.05 38.32 11.77
C TYR A 217 -2.61 39.26 12.89
N ILE A 218 -2.56 38.76 14.11
CA ILE A 218 -2.01 39.47 15.28
C ILE A 218 -1.20 38.47 16.10
N GLU A 219 0.05 38.80 16.41
CA GLU A 219 0.96 37.89 17.08
C GLU A 219 0.45 37.51 18.48
N VAL A 220 0.71 36.26 18.91
CA VAL A 220 0.21 35.74 20.20
C VAL A 220 0.74 36.55 21.37
N GLU A 221 1.94 37.12 21.25
CA GLU A 221 2.61 37.98 22.20
C GLU A 221 1.75 39.19 22.59
N TYR A 222 0.89 39.70 21.69
CA TYR A 222 -0.08 40.73 22.03
C TYR A 222 -1.07 40.23 23.10
N PHE A 223 -1.57 39.01 22.95
CA PHE A 223 -2.55 38.41 23.88
C PHE A 223 -1.92 37.84 25.14
N LEU A 224 -0.62 37.55 25.14
CA LEU A 224 0.11 37.22 26.37
C LEU A 224 0.24 38.44 27.28
N ASN A 225 0.34 39.63 26.71
CA ASN A 225 0.58 40.88 27.43
C ASN A 225 -0.67 41.78 27.58
N THR A 226 -1.84 41.34 27.11
CA THR A 226 -3.07 42.14 27.14
C THR A 226 -4.17 41.40 27.91
N THR A 227 -4.94 42.11 28.73
CA THR A 227 -6.07 41.55 29.47
C THR A 227 -7.39 41.62 28.70
N LYS A 228 -8.44 40.99 29.22
CA LYS A 228 -9.80 41.08 28.65
C LYS A 228 -10.31 42.52 28.53
N LYS A 229 -10.00 43.42 29.47
CA LYS A 229 -10.33 44.86 29.33
C LYS A 229 -9.51 45.51 28.23
N GLY A 230 -8.23 45.18 28.11
CA GLY A 230 -7.34 45.75 27.10
C GLY A 230 -7.78 45.44 25.67
N ILE A 231 -8.21 44.19 25.39
CA ILE A 231 -8.67 43.83 24.04
C ILE A 231 -10.03 44.44 23.66
N LYS A 232 -10.88 44.78 24.64
CA LYS A 232 -12.18 45.45 24.37
C LYS A 232 -12.02 46.87 23.83
N GLN A 233 -10.85 47.47 24.00
CA GLN A 233 -10.53 48.81 23.49
C GLN A 233 -10.05 48.77 22.03
N ASN A 234 -9.81 47.57 21.47
CA ASN A 234 -9.39 47.41 20.09
C ASN A 234 -10.61 47.27 19.18
N GLU A 235 -10.87 48.29 18.36
CA GLU A 235 -12.04 48.36 17.46
C GLU A 235 -12.07 47.24 16.40
N ASN A 236 -10.94 46.58 16.16
CA ASN A 236 -10.81 45.47 15.19
C ASN A 236 -11.04 44.09 15.82
N ILE A 237 -11.29 44.01 17.13
CA ILE A 237 -11.58 42.76 17.84
C ILE A 237 -13.07 42.70 18.19
N VAL A 238 -13.75 41.68 17.66
CA VAL A 238 -15.15 41.41 17.98
C VAL A 238 -15.23 40.36 19.07
N SER A 239 -16.08 40.58 20.09
CA SER A 239 -16.42 39.55 21.08
C SER A 239 -17.78 38.92 20.78
N VAL A 240 -17.85 37.59 20.72
CA VAL A 240 -19.07 36.80 20.53
C VAL A 240 -19.39 36.07 21.84
N ASN A 241 -20.57 36.36 22.41
CA ASN A 241 -21.07 35.69 23.61
C ASN A 241 -21.61 34.32 23.26
N PHE A 242 -21.30 33.31 24.05
CA PHE A 242 -21.92 31.99 23.97
C PHE A 242 -23.12 31.94 24.92
N ASP A 243 -24.31 31.75 24.37
CA ASP A 243 -25.52 31.51 25.15
C ASP A 243 -25.74 30.00 25.26
N TYR A 244 -25.87 29.50 26.49
CA TYR A 244 -26.04 28.07 26.76
C TYR A 244 -27.45 27.59 26.43
N GLU A 245 -28.43 28.49 26.39
CA GLU A 245 -29.81 28.18 26.02
C GLU A 245 -30.04 28.28 24.49
N ASP A 246 -29.12 28.93 23.77
CA ASP A 246 -29.21 29.17 22.32
C ASP A 246 -27.83 29.10 21.63
N SER A 247 -27.24 27.89 21.61
CA SER A 247 -25.95 27.64 20.96
C SER A 247 -25.96 27.88 19.44
N ALA A 248 -27.13 27.80 18.79
CA ALA A 248 -27.30 28.03 17.36
C ALA A 248 -27.07 29.50 16.96
N ASN A 249 -27.43 30.44 17.85
CA ASN A 249 -27.18 31.87 17.68
C ASN A 249 -25.68 32.20 17.78
N TRP A 250 -24.93 31.49 18.62
CA TRP A 250 -23.47 31.59 18.62
C TRP A 250 -22.87 31.14 17.28
N GLU A 251 -23.27 29.98 16.74
CA GLU A 251 -22.78 29.49 15.42
C GLU A 251 -23.12 30.48 14.30
N THR A 252 -24.32 31.06 14.33
CA THR A 252 -24.77 32.07 13.36
C THR A 252 -23.91 33.34 13.40
N LYS A 253 -23.63 33.86 14.59
CA LYS A 253 -22.75 35.04 14.76
C LYS A 253 -21.32 34.72 14.32
N MET A 254 -20.79 33.55 14.68
CA MET A 254 -19.46 33.13 14.24
C MET A 254 -19.37 33.06 12.72
N ARG A 255 -20.39 32.51 12.03
CA ARG A 255 -20.45 32.48 10.56
C ARG A 255 -20.37 33.89 9.97
N TYR A 256 -21.19 34.81 10.47
CA TYR A 256 -21.24 36.19 9.97
C TYR A 256 -19.86 36.87 10.07
N TYR A 257 -19.21 36.80 11.24
CA TYR A 257 -17.93 37.46 11.48
C TYR A 257 -16.74 36.81 10.75
N LEU A 258 -16.78 35.50 10.51
CA LEU A 258 -15.72 34.80 9.79
C LEU A 258 -15.84 34.93 8.27
N PHE A 259 -17.06 34.99 7.72
CA PHE A 259 -17.27 34.81 6.28
C PHE A 259 -18.09 35.92 5.58
N GLU A 260 -18.88 36.72 6.31
CA GLU A 260 -19.90 37.60 5.70
C GLU A 260 -19.63 39.09 5.93
N LYS A 261 -19.02 39.49 7.06
CA LYS A 261 -18.76 40.90 7.47
C LYS A 261 -17.92 41.76 6.48
N GLY A 262 -17.41 41.18 5.38
CA GLY A 262 -16.68 41.89 4.32
C GLY A 262 -17.31 41.82 2.93
N LYS A 263 -18.46 41.16 2.75
CA LYS A 263 -19.13 41.04 1.44
C LYS A 263 -20.03 42.24 1.09
N GLU A 264 -20.38 43.06 2.06
CA GLU A 264 -21.27 44.22 1.88
C GLU A 264 -20.57 45.49 1.33
N ASN A 265 -19.23 45.55 1.34
CA ASN A 265 -18.45 46.75 0.96
C ASN A 265 -17.65 46.57 -0.35
N LYS A 266 -18.17 45.84 -1.34
CA LYS A 266 -17.51 45.72 -2.66
C LYS A 266 -17.95 46.76 -3.70
N ASP A 267 -18.95 47.58 -3.40
CA ASP A 267 -19.37 48.71 -4.24
C ASP A 267 -19.37 50.01 -3.42
N GLY A 268 -18.22 50.67 -3.30
CA GLY A 268 -18.12 52.01 -2.71
C GLY A 268 -16.83 52.22 -1.93
N GLY A 269 -15.92 53.03 -2.49
CA GLY A 269 -14.67 53.38 -1.83
C GLY A 269 -14.88 54.31 -0.63
N SER A 270 -14.11 54.07 0.45
CA SER A 270 -13.24 55.06 1.12
C SER A 270 -12.90 54.69 2.57
N VAL A 271 -11.58 54.67 2.85
CA VAL A 271 -10.89 55.20 4.04
C VAL A 271 -11.23 54.62 5.44
N GLY A 272 -10.30 53.78 5.95
CA GLY A 272 -9.99 53.67 7.38
C GLY A 272 -8.60 54.26 7.66
N LYS A 273 -8.52 55.25 8.56
CA LYS A 273 -7.33 56.06 8.87
C LYS A 273 -6.23 55.28 9.60
N LYS A 274 -4.98 55.64 9.28
CA LYS A 274 -3.71 55.21 9.91
C LYS A 274 -3.65 55.54 11.41
N VAL A 275 -3.26 54.56 12.23
CA VAL A 275 -2.58 54.79 13.52
C VAL A 275 -1.07 54.72 13.28
N ASN A 276 -0.34 55.65 13.88
CA ASN A 276 1.07 55.96 13.62
C ASN A 276 2.00 55.07 14.47
N ILE A 277 2.71 54.12 13.84
CA ILE A 277 3.67 53.17 14.48
C ILE A 277 5.13 53.66 14.29
N LYS A 278 5.36 54.96 14.08
CA LYS A 278 6.71 55.46 13.71
C LYS A 278 7.79 55.38 14.80
N ASP A 279 7.49 54.89 16.00
CA ASP A 279 8.44 54.94 17.11
C ASP A 279 9.05 53.61 17.56
N PHE A 280 8.69 52.43 17.00
CA PHE A 280 9.16 51.16 17.61
C PHE A 280 10.31 50.39 16.97
N LEU A 281 10.64 50.45 15.68
CA LEU A 281 11.75 49.63 15.14
C LEU A 281 12.40 50.22 13.88
N ARG A 282 13.34 51.17 14.02
CA ARG A 282 14.31 51.45 12.93
C ARG A 282 15.39 50.36 12.92
N VAL A 283 15.62 49.78 11.75
CA VAL A 283 16.73 48.85 11.49
C VAL A 283 18.06 49.58 11.77
N PRO A 284 18.94 49.07 12.65
CA PRO A 284 20.26 49.64 12.87
C PRO A 284 21.13 49.56 11.59
N GLU A 285 22.02 50.53 11.41
CA GLU A 285 22.92 50.57 10.27
C GLU A 285 23.82 49.32 10.21
N GLY A 286 24.03 48.77 9.00
CA GLY A 286 24.83 47.56 8.76
C GLY A 286 24.07 46.22 8.87
N TRP A 287 22.78 46.23 9.21
CA TRP A 287 21.94 45.03 9.22
C TRP A 287 21.33 44.76 7.84
N TYR A 288 21.46 43.53 7.34
CA TYR A 288 20.94 43.16 6.02
C TYR A 288 19.90 42.06 6.09
N THR A 289 18.83 42.17 5.31
CA THR A 289 17.94 41.03 5.04
C THR A 289 18.64 40.00 4.14
N ASN A 290 18.12 38.78 4.15
CA ASN A 290 18.56 37.73 3.21
C ASN A 290 18.60 38.20 1.75
N LYS A 291 17.56 38.94 1.32
CA LYS A 291 17.43 39.39 -0.06
C LYS A 291 18.42 40.52 -0.37
N SER A 292 18.57 41.49 0.53
CA SER A 292 19.52 42.60 0.33
C SER A 292 20.98 42.15 0.38
N LEU A 293 21.33 41.23 1.29
CA LEU A 293 22.69 40.68 1.34
C LEU A 293 22.99 39.84 0.08
N ALA A 294 22.02 39.05 -0.39
CA ALA A 294 22.15 38.26 -1.63
C ALA A 294 22.38 39.14 -2.86
N THR A 295 21.65 40.24 -2.97
CA THR A 295 21.86 41.23 -4.04
C THR A 295 23.25 41.85 -3.94
N ASN A 296 23.68 42.26 -2.75
CA ASN A 296 25.01 42.86 -2.54
C ASN A 296 26.16 41.92 -2.88
N LEU A 297 26.01 40.62 -2.58
CA LEU A 297 27.03 39.60 -2.83
C LEU A 297 26.86 38.89 -4.18
N SER A 298 25.88 39.29 -5.00
CA SER A 298 25.55 38.65 -6.30
C SER A 298 25.37 37.13 -6.22
N VAL A 299 24.76 36.63 -5.15
CA VAL A 299 24.47 35.20 -4.96
C VAL A 299 22.99 34.94 -4.79
N ALA A 300 22.55 33.69 -4.97
CA ALA A 300 21.16 33.33 -4.71
C ALA A 300 20.81 33.48 -3.21
N PRO A 301 19.63 34.03 -2.84
CA PRO A 301 19.21 34.16 -1.43
C PRO A 301 19.17 32.85 -0.64
N ASN A 302 19.04 31.71 -1.32
CA ASN A 302 19.04 30.41 -0.66
C ASN A 302 20.45 29.99 -0.19
N THR A 303 21.50 30.44 -0.88
CA THR A 303 22.89 30.18 -0.52
C THR A 303 23.23 30.83 0.82
N ILE A 304 22.78 32.07 1.02
CA ILE A 304 22.92 32.80 2.28
C ILE A 304 22.08 32.14 3.38
N LYS A 305 20.82 31.80 3.09
CA LYS A 305 19.93 31.11 4.05
C LYS A 305 20.54 29.82 4.60
N ASN A 306 21.28 29.07 3.77
CA ASN A 306 21.95 27.84 4.20
C ASN A 306 23.15 28.10 5.12
N ILE A 307 23.95 29.15 4.87
CA ILE A 307 25.03 29.58 5.77
C ILE A 307 24.44 30.00 7.12
N VAL A 308 23.46 30.91 7.08
CA VAL A 308 22.77 31.44 8.27
C VAL A 308 22.18 30.35 9.15
N LYS A 309 21.73 29.22 8.55
CA LYS A 309 21.19 28.07 9.31
C LYS A 309 22.22 27.50 10.30
N LEU A 310 23.51 27.48 9.95
CA LEU A 310 24.58 26.94 10.81
C LEU A 310 24.84 27.81 12.05
N TYR A 311 24.54 29.10 11.96
CA TYR A 311 24.73 30.07 13.04
C TYR A 311 23.45 30.38 13.80
N ARG A 312 22.29 29.89 13.33
CA ARG A 312 20.97 30.16 13.92
C ARG A 312 20.81 29.57 15.32
N GLU A 313 21.39 28.40 15.58
CA GLU A 313 21.29 27.70 16.87
C GLU A 313 22.39 28.12 17.84
N THR A 314 23.56 28.49 17.32
CA THR A 314 24.76 28.78 18.12
C THR A 314 24.90 30.26 18.46
N ASN A 315 24.35 31.17 17.65
CA ASN A 315 24.49 32.62 17.81
C ASN A 315 23.16 33.34 17.43
N PRO A 316 22.07 33.15 18.21
CA PRO A 316 20.76 33.74 17.91
C PRO A 316 20.76 35.27 17.88
N GLU A 317 21.71 35.93 18.56
CA GLU A 317 21.91 37.37 18.59
C GLU A 317 22.23 37.97 17.20
N TYR A 318 22.73 37.14 16.27
CA TYR A 318 22.99 37.55 14.90
C TYR A 318 21.74 37.68 14.03
N LEU A 319 20.58 37.24 14.53
CA LEU A 319 19.31 37.29 13.79
C LEU A 319 18.27 38.08 14.58
N LYS A 320 17.80 39.20 14.01
CA LYS A 320 16.73 40.02 14.60
C LYS A 320 15.68 40.37 13.57
N LYS A 321 14.43 40.44 13.99
CA LYS A 321 13.33 40.86 13.12
C LYS A 321 13.10 42.36 13.25
N TYR A 322 13.07 43.06 12.12
CA TYR A 322 12.75 44.48 12.04
C TYR A 322 11.69 44.72 10.96
N LEU A 323 11.00 45.85 11.04
CA LEU A 323 10.06 46.26 10.00
C LEU A 323 10.82 46.82 8.81
N ASP A 324 10.47 46.35 7.60
CA ASP A 324 10.97 46.95 6.36
C ASP A 324 10.23 48.26 6.03
N ASN A 325 10.65 48.96 4.97
CA ASN A 325 10.04 50.22 4.52
C ASN A 325 8.54 50.11 4.14
N HIS A 326 8.01 48.89 4.05
CA HIS A 326 6.61 48.58 3.74
C HIS A 326 5.89 47.99 4.97
N SER A 327 6.45 48.16 6.16
CA SER A 327 5.92 47.65 7.44
C SER A 327 5.79 46.13 7.52
N ASN A 328 6.56 45.38 6.73
CA ASN A 328 6.63 43.93 6.86
C ASN A 328 7.73 43.55 7.84
N LEU A 329 7.42 42.67 8.79
CA LEU A 329 8.41 42.11 9.69
C LEU A 329 9.34 41.17 8.89
N ARG A 330 10.61 41.54 8.76
CA ARG A 330 11.64 40.75 8.09
C ARG A 330 12.78 40.43 9.04
N GLU A 331 13.36 39.25 8.87
CA GLU A 331 14.58 38.86 9.57
C GLU A 331 15.78 39.54 8.91
N TYR A 332 16.58 40.24 9.72
CA TYR A 332 17.83 40.87 9.35
C TYR A 332 18.99 40.17 10.07
N TYR A 333 20.14 40.21 9.42
CA TYR A 333 21.38 39.60 9.86
C TYR A 333 22.33 40.69 10.37
N ALA A 334 22.93 40.44 11.52
CA ALA A 334 23.90 41.34 12.13
C ALA A 334 25.13 41.56 11.23
N PRO A 335 25.83 42.70 11.33
CA PRO A 335 27.03 42.99 10.54
C PRO A 335 28.11 41.90 10.65
N GLU A 336 28.26 41.28 11.82
CA GLU A 336 29.22 40.22 12.11
C GLU A 336 28.92 38.96 11.29
N LEU A 337 27.65 38.54 11.28
CA LEU A 337 27.19 37.41 10.46
C LEU A 337 27.30 37.72 8.97
N CYS A 338 27.05 38.96 8.55
CA CYS A 338 27.23 39.39 7.16
C CYS A 338 28.69 39.22 6.69
N LYS A 339 29.68 39.54 7.55
CA LYS A 339 31.12 39.34 7.24
C LYS A 339 31.48 37.86 7.12
N ILE A 340 30.99 37.02 8.03
CA ILE A 340 31.21 35.56 7.98
C ILE A 340 30.64 34.99 6.67
N ILE A 341 29.43 35.40 6.29
CA ILE A 341 28.78 34.98 5.04
C ILE A 341 29.61 35.41 3.83
N GLU A 342 30.15 36.62 3.82
CA GLU A 342 30.98 37.12 2.73
C GLU A 342 32.29 36.32 2.57
N GLU A 343 32.99 36.02 3.67
CA GLU A 343 34.21 35.20 3.65
C GLU A 343 33.92 33.76 3.21
N GLU A 344 32.81 33.17 3.69
CA GLU A 344 32.43 31.81 3.33
C GLU A 344 32.01 31.70 1.86
N ILE A 345 31.41 32.75 1.27
CA ILE A 345 31.10 32.80 -0.16
C ILE A 345 32.37 32.92 -1.02
N LYS A 346 33.35 33.72 -0.60
CA LYS A 346 34.64 33.83 -1.32
C LYS A 346 35.40 32.50 -1.39
N ASN A 347 35.19 31.62 -0.41
CA ASN A 347 35.89 30.34 -0.30
C ASN A 347 35.15 29.13 -0.93
N ARG A 348 34.01 29.32 -1.61
CA ARG A 348 33.09 28.21 -1.98
C ARG A 348 33.33 27.48 -3.32
N GLY A 349 34.24 27.92 -4.21
CA GLY A 349 34.69 27.11 -5.36
C GLY A 349 34.84 27.85 -6.71
N GLU A 350 35.40 27.14 -7.70
CA GLU A 350 35.70 27.62 -9.07
C GLU A 350 34.52 27.43 -10.06
N GLU A 351 34.43 28.27 -11.08
CA GLU A 351 33.51 28.08 -12.22
C GLU A 351 33.93 26.90 -13.11
N SER A 352 32.96 26.26 -13.78
CA SER A 352 33.25 25.12 -14.66
C SER A 352 34.06 25.54 -15.91
N PRO A 353 35.17 24.84 -16.24
CA PRO A 353 35.89 25.04 -17.48
C PRO A 353 35.03 24.79 -18.72
N GLU A 354 35.42 25.37 -19.85
CA GLU A 354 34.74 25.18 -21.12
C GLU A 354 34.68 23.69 -21.52
N GLY A 355 33.51 23.25 -22.01
CA GLY A 355 33.27 21.87 -22.46
C GLY A 355 32.77 20.89 -21.38
N TRP A 356 32.72 21.30 -20.11
CA TRP A 356 32.10 20.50 -19.05
C TRP A 356 30.58 20.70 -19.03
N PHE A 357 29.81 19.61 -18.98
CA PHE A 357 28.35 19.68 -19.02
C PHE A 357 27.73 19.05 -17.77
N THR A 358 26.73 19.70 -17.19
CA THR A 358 25.85 19.02 -16.23
C THR A 358 24.99 17.99 -16.94
N ASN A 359 24.45 17.01 -16.21
CA ASN A 359 23.50 16.04 -16.75
C ASN A 359 22.35 16.67 -17.55
N ASN A 360 21.84 17.80 -17.08
CA ASN A 360 20.75 18.51 -17.75
C ASN A 360 21.24 19.24 -19.01
N ALA A 361 22.38 19.92 -18.92
CA ALA A 361 22.94 20.63 -20.07
C ALA A 361 23.35 19.68 -21.20
N LEU A 362 23.87 18.48 -20.86
CA LEU A 362 24.17 17.45 -21.83
C LEU A 362 22.89 16.85 -22.44
N ALA A 363 21.85 16.66 -21.63
CA ALA A 363 20.55 16.18 -22.10
C ALA A 363 19.89 17.15 -23.09
N GLU A 364 19.93 18.45 -22.80
CA GLU A 364 19.47 19.50 -23.71
C GLU A 364 20.30 19.52 -25.00
N LYS A 365 21.64 19.47 -24.89
CA LYS A 365 22.54 19.47 -26.04
C LYS A 365 22.30 18.29 -27.00
N LEU A 366 22.03 17.11 -26.46
CA LEU A 366 21.82 15.90 -27.26
C LEU A 366 20.34 15.69 -27.65
N GLU A 367 19.42 16.53 -27.15
CA GLU A 367 17.97 16.31 -27.23
C GLU A 367 17.54 14.92 -26.72
N LYS A 368 18.15 14.45 -25.62
CA LYS A 368 17.92 13.10 -25.06
C LYS A 368 17.41 13.14 -23.63
N ASN A 369 16.90 11.99 -23.17
CA ASN A 369 16.43 11.82 -21.79
C ASN A 369 17.59 11.88 -20.78
N LYS A 370 17.49 12.82 -19.84
CA LYS A 370 18.44 13.03 -18.73
C LYS A 370 18.70 11.79 -17.88
N ASP A 371 17.73 10.89 -17.73
CA ASP A 371 17.84 9.68 -16.91
C ASP A 371 18.62 8.58 -17.63
N ALA A 372 18.49 8.50 -18.96
CA ALA A 372 19.29 7.60 -19.78
C ALA A 372 20.77 8.00 -19.76
N ILE A 373 21.05 9.31 -19.90
CA ILE A 373 22.40 9.89 -19.78
C ILE A 373 22.98 9.60 -18.39
N LYS A 374 22.22 9.87 -17.33
CA LYS A 374 22.66 9.60 -15.94
C LYS A 374 22.97 8.11 -15.71
N LYS A 375 22.17 7.20 -16.29
CA LYS A 375 22.39 5.74 -16.17
C LYS A 375 23.67 5.30 -16.88
N ILE A 376 24.01 5.91 -18.02
CA ILE A 376 25.29 5.66 -18.71
C ILE A 376 26.44 6.20 -17.88
N ALA A 377 26.37 7.48 -17.49
CA ALA A 377 27.41 8.15 -16.71
C ALA A 377 27.76 7.38 -15.43
N LYS A 378 26.74 6.86 -14.71
CA LYS A 378 26.93 6.06 -13.49
C LYS A 378 27.86 4.85 -13.65
N LYS A 379 27.96 4.25 -14.84
CA LYS A 379 28.86 3.11 -15.09
C LYS A 379 30.34 3.51 -14.97
N TYR A 380 30.64 4.78 -15.21
CA TYR A 380 32.01 5.32 -15.26
C TYR A 380 32.43 6.03 -13.97
N ILE A 381 31.54 6.16 -12.98
CA ILE A 381 31.85 6.79 -11.68
C ILE A 381 32.95 6.05 -10.93
N VAL A 382 32.91 4.71 -10.95
CA VAL A 382 33.86 3.87 -10.21
C VAL A 382 35.20 3.74 -10.94
N THR A 383 35.18 3.71 -12.27
CA THR A 383 36.37 3.48 -13.08
C THR A 383 37.14 4.75 -13.40
N ASN A 384 36.46 5.90 -13.50
CA ASN A 384 37.05 7.19 -13.88
C ASN A 384 36.43 8.34 -13.04
N PRO A 385 36.67 8.38 -11.72
CA PRO A 385 36.08 9.39 -10.83
C PRO A 385 36.47 10.83 -11.20
N GLU A 386 37.64 11.03 -11.80
CA GLU A 386 38.12 12.32 -12.30
C GLU A 386 37.27 12.93 -13.43
N ARG A 387 36.42 12.11 -14.06
CA ARG A 387 35.47 12.57 -15.07
C ARG A 387 34.21 13.22 -14.50
N PHE A 388 34.09 13.25 -13.16
CA PHE A 388 33.02 13.88 -12.41
C PHE A 388 33.64 14.94 -11.49
N LYS A 389 33.23 16.20 -11.64
CA LYS A 389 33.71 17.28 -10.75
C LYS A 389 32.59 18.26 -10.44
N GLU A 390 32.60 18.75 -9.21
CA GLU A 390 31.67 19.78 -8.76
C GLU A 390 32.19 21.17 -9.12
N TYR A 391 31.33 21.98 -9.74
CA TYR A 391 31.63 23.37 -10.06
C TYR A 391 30.47 24.27 -9.65
N ILE A 392 30.78 25.55 -9.43
CA ILE A 392 29.77 26.58 -9.22
C ILE A 392 29.23 27.02 -10.58
N ASN A 393 27.90 26.99 -10.72
CA ASN A 393 27.24 27.57 -11.88
C ASN A 393 27.10 29.09 -11.74
N LYS A 394 26.73 29.79 -12.83
CA LYS A 394 26.51 31.25 -12.87
C LYS A 394 25.50 31.80 -11.83
N LEU A 395 24.78 30.93 -11.12
CA LEU A 395 23.82 31.27 -10.06
C LEU A 395 24.34 30.95 -8.65
N GLY A 396 25.63 30.65 -8.51
CA GLY A 396 26.26 30.34 -7.22
C GLY A 396 25.89 28.96 -6.64
N ARG A 397 25.38 28.03 -7.47
CA ARG A 397 25.00 26.67 -7.04
C ARG A 397 26.06 25.67 -7.45
N ILE A 398 26.49 24.84 -6.50
CA ILE A 398 27.36 23.70 -6.76
C ILE A 398 26.56 22.62 -7.50
N ARG A 399 27.09 22.16 -8.63
CA ARG A 399 26.52 21.07 -9.44
C ARG A 399 27.65 20.14 -9.88
N GLU A 400 27.33 18.87 -10.03
CA GLU A 400 28.22 17.89 -10.66
C GLU A 400 28.20 18.08 -12.19
N TYR A 401 29.39 18.17 -12.78
CA TYR A 401 29.61 18.25 -14.22
C TYR A 401 30.38 17.02 -14.70
N TYR A 402 30.09 16.64 -15.94
CA TYR A 402 30.73 15.56 -16.66
C TYR A 402 31.84 16.12 -17.56
N HIS A 403 32.99 15.46 -17.52
CA HIS A 403 34.15 15.79 -18.34
C HIS A 403 33.82 15.63 -19.85
N PRO A 404 34.38 16.49 -20.74
CA PRO A 404 34.13 16.43 -22.19
C PRO A 404 34.28 15.03 -22.81
N GLU A 405 35.27 14.24 -22.37
CA GLU A 405 35.47 12.86 -22.86
C GLU A 405 34.33 11.91 -22.45
N LEU A 406 33.79 12.08 -21.24
CA LEU A 406 32.63 11.30 -20.79
C LEU A 406 31.39 11.66 -21.60
N CYS A 407 31.21 12.95 -21.92
CA CYS A 407 30.13 13.42 -22.77
C CYS A 407 30.17 12.75 -24.15
N LYS A 408 31.35 12.59 -24.76
CA LYS A 408 31.51 11.88 -26.05
C LYS A 408 31.17 10.39 -25.96
N ILE A 409 31.63 9.71 -24.92
CA ILE A 409 31.31 8.28 -24.70
C ILE A 409 29.81 8.09 -24.52
N ILE A 410 29.15 8.99 -23.80
CA ILE A 410 27.69 8.97 -23.63
C ILE A 410 26.97 9.16 -24.96
N GLU A 411 27.43 10.10 -25.78
CA GLU A 411 26.88 10.39 -27.12
C GLU A 411 27.00 9.16 -28.03
N GLU A 412 28.18 8.57 -28.14
CA GLU A 412 28.43 7.35 -28.93
C GLU A 412 27.61 6.14 -28.40
N GLU A 413 27.50 5.97 -27.08
CA GLU A 413 26.71 4.87 -26.50
C GLU A 413 25.20 5.07 -26.72
N ILE A 414 24.72 6.30 -26.92
CA ILE A 414 23.32 6.59 -27.23
C ILE A 414 23.02 6.34 -28.71
N GLU A 415 23.94 6.72 -29.61
CA GLU A 415 23.77 6.50 -31.06
C GLU A 415 23.74 5.01 -31.42
N ASN A 416 24.48 4.18 -30.68
CA ASN A 416 24.58 2.74 -30.95
C ASN A 416 23.44 1.86 -30.35
N ARG A 417 22.34 2.45 -29.83
CA ARG A 417 21.31 1.73 -29.03
C ARG A 417 20.12 1.13 -29.79
N GLY A 418 19.97 1.35 -31.10
CA GLY A 418 18.98 0.66 -31.93
C GLY A 418 18.10 1.55 -32.80
N GLU A 419 17.20 0.93 -33.56
CA GLU A 419 16.32 1.58 -34.54
C GLU A 419 14.93 1.91 -33.94
N LYS A 420 14.27 2.91 -34.54
CA LYS A 420 12.86 3.21 -34.23
C LYS A 420 11.95 2.16 -34.87
N ALA A 421 10.79 1.93 -34.26
CA ALA A 421 9.82 0.96 -34.78
C ALA A 421 9.34 1.34 -36.20
N PRO A 422 9.31 0.39 -37.15
CA PRO A 422 8.73 0.61 -38.47
C PRO A 422 7.23 0.95 -38.40
N GLU A 423 6.70 1.52 -39.48
CA GLU A 423 5.27 1.86 -39.57
C GLU A 423 4.38 0.63 -39.35
N GLY A 424 3.31 0.79 -38.56
CA GLY A 424 2.37 -0.29 -38.21
C GLY A 424 2.75 -1.12 -36.98
N TRP A 425 3.99 -1.06 -36.50
CA TRP A 425 4.40 -1.73 -35.27
C TRP A 425 3.92 -0.92 -34.05
N LYS A 426 3.27 -1.60 -33.10
CA LYS A 426 2.76 -0.95 -31.88
C LYS A 426 3.29 -1.66 -30.65
N ASN A 427 3.76 -0.89 -29.67
CA ASN A 427 4.04 -1.44 -28.35
C ASN A 427 2.75 -1.62 -27.55
N ASN A 428 2.81 -2.41 -26.48
CA ASN A 428 1.66 -2.75 -25.64
C ASN A 428 0.83 -1.53 -25.20
N ASN A 429 1.52 -0.45 -24.79
CA ASN A 429 0.86 0.77 -24.31
C ASN A 429 0.12 1.48 -25.44
N LYS A 430 0.75 1.59 -26.61
CA LYS A 430 0.14 2.22 -27.78
C LYS A 430 -1.07 1.44 -28.26
N LEU A 431 -0.96 0.11 -28.34
CA LEU A 431 -2.06 -0.75 -28.76
C LEU A 431 -3.23 -0.72 -27.77
N ALA A 432 -2.96 -0.74 -26.45
CA ALA A 432 -4.00 -0.61 -25.43
C ALA A 432 -4.71 0.75 -25.49
N SER A 433 -3.96 1.82 -25.70
CA SER A 433 -4.52 3.17 -25.87
C SER A 433 -5.36 3.29 -27.13
N ASP A 434 -4.93 2.71 -28.26
CA ASP A 434 -5.68 2.74 -29.53
C ASP A 434 -7.01 1.99 -29.40
N LEU A 435 -7.02 0.92 -28.61
CA LEU A 435 -8.19 0.06 -28.38
C LEU A 435 -9.09 0.51 -27.22
N GLY A 436 -8.66 1.48 -26.41
CA GLY A 436 -9.40 1.94 -25.23
C GLY A 436 -9.55 0.87 -24.13
N VAL A 437 -8.57 -0.04 -24.00
CA VAL A 437 -8.59 -1.14 -23.02
C VAL A 437 -7.42 -1.07 -22.06
N ASP A 438 -7.46 -1.88 -21.00
CA ASP A 438 -6.36 -2.02 -20.06
C ASP A 438 -5.13 -2.69 -20.71
N PHE A 439 -3.94 -2.26 -20.29
CA PHE A 439 -2.67 -2.77 -20.81
C PHE A 439 -2.48 -4.28 -20.57
N ASP A 440 -3.09 -4.82 -19.51
CA ASP A 440 -3.00 -6.23 -19.16
C ASP A 440 -3.85 -7.10 -20.10
N SER A 441 -4.99 -6.62 -20.59
CA SER A 441 -5.82 -7.31 -21.58
C SER A 441 -5.05 -7.49 -22.89
N VAL A 442 -4.44 -6.42 -23.42
CA VAL A 442 -3.59 -6.50 -24.62
C VAL A 442 -2.43 -7.46 -24.40
N LYS A 443 -1.73 -7.33 -23.28
CA LYS A 443 -0.59 -8.18 -22.95
C LYS A 443 -0.97 -9.65 -22.85
N LYS A 444 -2.07 -9.99 -22.16
CA LYS A 444 -2.54 -11.38 -22.01
C LYS A 444 -2.87 -12.02 -23.36
N ILE A 445 -3.51 -11.27 -24.25
CA ILE A 445 -3.83 -11.76 -25.60
C ILE A 445 -2.54 -11.93 -26.39
N ALA A 446 -1.70 -10.90 -26.49
CA ALA A 446 -0.44 -10.96 -27.23
C ALA A 446 0.45 -12.11 -26.74
N GLU A 447 0.62 -12.28 -25.43
CA GLU A 447 1.45 -13.34 -24.83
C GLU A 447 0.98 -14.75 -25.20
N SER A 448 -0.32 -14.95 -25.46
CA SER A 448 -0.85 -16.24 -25.91
C SER A 448 -0.33 -16.65 -27.31
N TYR A 449 0.12 -15.67 -28.10
CA TYR A 449 0.72 -15.87 -29.42
C TYR A 449 2.26 -15.90 -29.40
N ARG A 450 2.91 -15.69 -28.25
CA ARG A 450 4.38 -15.68 -28.15
C ARG A 450 5.01 -17.00 -28.58
N GLY A 451 4.31 -18.12 -28.37
CA GLY A 451 4.75 -19.44 -28.82
C GLY A 451 4.63 -19.68 -30.34
N ASN A 452 3.97 -18.79 -31.09
CA ASN A 452 3.63 -19.00 -32.50
C ASN A 452 4.62 -18.32 -33.45
N SER A 453 5.14 -17.15 -33.08
CA SER A 453 6.13 -16.42 -33.85
C SER A 453 6.89 -15.47 -32.94
N LEU A 454 8.16 -15.76 -32.70
CA LEU A 454 9.07 -14.86 -31.96
C LEU A 454 9.29 -13.56 -32.73
N ASP A 455 9.22 -13.61 -34.06
CA ASP A 455 9.43 -12.46 -34.95
C ASP A 455 8.31 -11.42 -34.84
N TRP A 456 7.19 -11.74 -34.18
CA TRP A 456 6.15 -10.77 -33.86
C TRP A 456 6.46 -9.91 -32.64
N PHE A 457 7.51 -10.22 -31.89
CA PHE A 457 7.91 -9.51 -30.67
C PHE A 457 9.34 -8.98 -30.84
N VAL A 458 9.46 -7.70 -31.20
CA VAL A 458 10.76 -7.08 -31.48
C VAL A 458 10.96 -5.85 -30.60
N TYR A 459 12.18 -5.66 -30.13
CA TYR A 459 12.53 -4.49 -29.33
C TYR A 459 12.93 -3.32 -30.22
N TYR A 460 12.18 -2.22 -30.15
CA TYR A 460 12.50 -0.96 -30.81
C TYR A 460 12.58 0.19 -29.82
N LEU A 461 13.22 1.28 -30.23
CA LEU A 461 13.23 2.52 -29.46
C LEU A 461 11.86 3.22 -29.54
N ASP A 462 11.32 3.58 -28.38
CA ASP A 462 10.14 4.44 -28.28
C ASP A 462 10.47 5.91 -28.61
N ASN A 463 9.46 6.78 -28.63
CA ASN A 463 9.65 8.21 -28.93
C ASN A 463 10.56 8.95 -27.94
N ILE A 464 10.91 8.32 -26.81
CA ILE A 464 11.77 8.84 -25.74
C ILE A 464 13.11 8.03 -25.70
N ASN A 465 13.38 7.24 -26.74
CA ASN A 465 14.56 6.37 -26.89
C ASN A 465 14.73 5.31 -25.78
N ASN A 466 13.63 4.84 -25.20
CA ASN A 466 13.66 3.62 -24.38
C ASN A 466 13.42 2.40 -25.26
N LEU A 467 14.21 1.36 -25.03
CA LEU A 467 13.99 0.07 -25.66
C LEU A 467 12.70 -0.56 -25.08
N ARG A 468 11.70 -0.76 -25.94
CA ARG A 468 10.43 -1.41 -25.59
C ARG A 468 10.13 -2.53 -26.58
N GLU A 469 9.40 -3.53 -26.11
CA GLU A 469 8.88 -4.57 -26.99
C GLU A 469 7.68 -4.02 -27.79
N TYR A 470 7.73 -4.22 -29.10
CA TYR A 470 6.71 -3.89 -30.07
C TYR A 470 6.16 -5.16 -30.71
N TYR A 471 4.88 -5.11 -31.04
CA TYR A 471 4.16 -6.16 -31.71
C TYR A 471 4.09 -5.89 -33.21
N ALA A 472 4.30 -6.93 -34.00
CA ALA A 472 4.15 -6.85 -35.46
C ALA A 472 2.70 -6.45 -35.85
N PRO A 473 2.49 -5.81 -37.02
CA PRO A 473 1.17 -5.40 -37.47
C PRO A 473 0.14 -6.54 -37.52
N GLU A 474 0.57 -7.76 -37.87
CA GLU A 474 -0.25 -8.96 -37.90
C GLU A 474 -0.76 -9.33 -36.51
N LEU A 475 0.11 -9.30 -35.50
CA LEU A 475 -0.26 -9.55 -34.12
C LEU A 475 -1.16 -8.44 -33.58
N CYS A 476 -0.91 -7.18 -33.94
CA CYS A 476 -1.78 -6.06 -33.57
C CYS A 476 -3.20 -6.29 -34.07
N LYS A 477 -3.40 -6.68 -35.34
CA LYS A 477 -4.72 -6.99 -35.89
C LYS A 477 -5.43 -8.13 -35.16
N ILE A 478 -4.70 -9.21 -34.84
CA ILE A 478 -5.28 -10.33 -34.07
C ILE A 478 -5.76 -9.85 -32.70
N VAL A 479 -4.93 -9.07 -32.00
CA VAL A 479 -5.30 -8.52 -30.68
C VAL A 479 -6.50 -7.57 -30.78
N GLU A 480 -6.56 -6.73 -31.82
CA GLU A 480 -7.70 -5.85 -32.11
C GLU A 480 -8.99 -6.67 -32.30
N GLU A 481 -8.97 -7.72 -33.13
CA GLU A 481 -10.11 -8.62 -33.36
C GLU A 481 -10.58 -9.34 -32.08
N GLU A 482 -9.67 -9.87 -31.27
CA GLU A 482 -10.04 -10.62 -30.06
C GLU A 482 -10.61 -9.73 -28.95
N ILE A 483 -10.14 -8.49 -28.85
CA ILE A 483 -10.72 -7.49 -27.95
C ILE A 483 -12.13 -7.12 -28.40
N GLU A 484 -12.36 -6.98 -29.71
CA GLU A 484 -13.69 -6.72 -30.24
C GLU A 484 -14.67 -7.87 -29.94
N ILE A 485 -14.25 -9.12 -30.13
CA ILE A 485 -15.02 -10.32 -29.75
C ILE A 485 -15.39 -10.29 -28.27
N LYS A 486 -14.42 -9.97 -27.40
CA LYS A 486 -14.63 -9.86 -25.95
C LYS A 486 -15.64 -8.76 -25.60
N ASN A 487 -15.53 -7.60 -26.23
CA ASN A 487 -16.41 -6.45 -25.96
C ASN A 487 -17.84 -6.68 -26.45
N ARG A 488 -18.01 -7.34 -27.61
CA ARG A 488 -19.33 -7.67 -28.18
C ARG A 488 -20.00 -8.85 -27.50
N GLY A 489 -19.29 -9.61 -26.67
CA GLY A 489 -19.83 -10.82 -26.06
C GLY A 489 -19.97 -11.99 -27.05
N GLU A 490 -19.19 -12.00 -28.13
CA GLU A 490 -19.37 -12.96 -29.22
C GLU A 490 -18.99 -14.38 -28.79
N LYS A 491 -19.94 -15.32 -28.98
CA LYS A 491 -19.73 -16.75 -28.77
C LYS A 491 -19.19 -17.38 -30.05
N ALA A 492 -18.50 -18.51 -29.90
CA ALA A 492 -17.97 -19.26 -31.02
C ALA A 492 -19.08 -19.59 -32.05
N PRO A 493 -18.86 -19.31 -33.35
CA PRO A 493 -19.80 -19.67 -34.40
C PRO A 493 -20.07 -21.17 -34.45
N GLU A 494 -21.16 -21.56 -35.11
CA GLU A 494 -21.50 -22.97 -35.30
C GLU A 494 -20.33 -23.72 -35.98
N GLY A 495 -20.03 -24.91 -35.47
CA GLY A 495 -18.90 -25.74 -35.94
C GLY A 495 -17.56 -25.47 -35.25
N TRP A 496 -17.33 -24.28 -34.67
CA TRP A 496 -16.11 -24.02 -33.91
C TRP A 496 -16.13 -24.73 -32.57
N LYS A 497 -15.07 -25.50 -32.27
CA LYS A 497 -14.98 -26.26 -31.01
C LYS A 497 -13.67 -25.99 -30.30
N ASN A 498 -13.75 -25.73 -29.00
CA ASN A 498 -12.58 -25.66 -28.16
C ASN A 498 -12.06 -27.07 -27.83
N ASN A 499 -10.81 -27.13 -27.36
CA ASN A 499 -10.15 -28.39 -27.01
C ASN A 499 -10.98 -29.26 -26.04
N ASN A 500 -11.64 -28.63 -25.05
CA ASN A 500 -12.48 -29.36 -24.09
C ASN A 500 -13.72 -30.00 -24.73
N LYS A 501 -14.38 -29.33 -25.69
CA LYS A 501 -15.51 -29.91 -26.42
C LYS A 501 -15.04 -31.07 -27.29
N LEU A 502 -13.94 -30.91 -28.02
CA LEU A 502 -13.40 -31.94 -28.90
C LEU A 502 -12.92 -33.17 -28.14
N ARG A 503 -12.23 -33.00 -27.00
CA ARG A 503 -11.77 -34.16 -26.22
C ARG A 503 -12.94 -34.98 -25.67
N LEU A 504 -14.03 -34.32 -25.28
CA LEU A 504 -15.24 -35.01 -24.78
C LEU A 504 -15.95 -35.74 -25.92
N GLU A 505 -16.06 -35.12 -27.09
CA GLU A 505 -16.65 -35.74 -28.29
C GLU A 505 -15.85 -36.95 -28.78
N LEU A 506 -14.51 -36.84 -28.78
CA LEU A 506 -13.62 -37.91 -29.23
C LEU A 506 -13.33 -38.96 -28.15
N THR A 507 -13.77 -38.72 -26.91
CA THR A 507 -13.34 -39.48 -25.73
C THR A 507 -11.81 -39.53 -25.60
N GLU A 508 -11.12 -38.48 -26.04
CA GLU A 508 -9.66 -38.41 -26.09
C GLU A 508 -9.09 -37.60 -24.92
N SER A 509 -7.77 -37.72 -24.71
CA SER A 509 -7.10 -36.86 -23.73
C SER A 509 -7.00 -35.42 -24.24
N PHE A 510 -7.06 -34.44 -23.33
CA PHE A 510 -6.87 -33.03 -23.65
C PHE A 510 -5.56 -32.75 -24.42
N TYR A 511 -4.51 -33.49 -24.09
CA TYR A 511 -3.20 -33.36 -24.72
C TYR A 511 -3.18 -33.92 -26.13
N VAL A 512 -3.88 -35.03 -26.40
CA VAL A 512 -3.98 -35.63 -27.74
C VAL A 512 -4.54 -34.62 -28.74
N VAL A 513 -5.68 -34.02 -28.39
CA VAL A 513 -6.35 -33.02 -29.23
C VAL A 513 -5.48 -31.78 -29.40
N LYS A 514 -4.82 -31.32 -28.32
CA LYS A 514 -3.90 -30.18 -28.37
C LYS A 514 -2.69 -30.44 -29.26
N ASP A 515 -2.07 -31.62 -29.15
CA ASP A 515 -0.87 -31.99 -29.91
C ASP A 515 -1.18 -32.06 -31.40
N ILE A 516 -2.33 -32.64 -31.78
CA ILE A 516 -2.76 -32.67 -33.19
C ILE A 516 -3.00 -31.25 -33.70
N ALA A 517 -3.75 -30.44 -32.94
CA ALA A 517 -4.03 -29.05 -33.31
C ALA A 517 -2.73 -28.26 -33.52
N ASN A 518 -1.78 -28.37 -32.59
CA ASN A 518 -0.53 -27.61 -32.63
C ASN A 518 0.33 -27.87 -33.87
N LYS A 519 0.23 -29.03 -34.53
CA LYS A 519 0.94 -29.29 -35.81
C LYS A 519 0.56 -28.31 -36.92
N TYR A 520 -0.66 -27.74 -36.85
CA TYR A 520 -1.22 -26.84 -37.86
C TYR A 520 -1.17 -25.38 -37.43
N ARG A 521 -0.62 -25.08 -36.25
CA ARG A 521 -0.66 -23.75 -35.64
C ARG A 521 0.19 -22.73 -36.38
N GLU A 522 1.38 -23.12 -36.84
CA GLU A 522 2.29 -22.23 -37.59
C GLU A 522 1.80 -21.96 -39.02
N THR A 523 1.17 -22.95 -39.67
CA THR A 523 0.77 -22.87 -41.07
C THR A 523 -0.63 -22.29 -41.26
N ASN A 524 -1.49 -22.35 -40.25
CA ASN A 524 -2.90 -21.96 -40.35
C ASN A 524 -3.36 -21.21 -39.10
N LEU A 525 -2.74 -20.05 -38.83
CA LEU A 525 -3.04 -19.22 -37.65
C LEU A 525 -4.52 -18.84 -37.52
N LEU A 526 -5.21 -18.59 -38.64
CA LEU A 526 -6.64 -18.26 -38.66
C LEU A 526 -7.55 -19.41 -38.19
N TRP A 527 -7.02 -20.64 -38.08
CA TRP A 527 -7.76 -21.75 -37.51
C TRP A 527 -7.86 -21.72 -35.98
N PHE A 528 -7.15 -20.80 -35.32
CA PHE A 528 -7.12 -20.64 -33.87
C PHE A 528 -7.63 -19.24 -33.51
N LYS A 529 -8.83 -19.17 -32.95
CA LYS A 529 -9.43 -17.91 -32.51
C LYS A 529 -9.97 -18.02 -31.10
N GLN A 530 -9.88 -16.95 -30.32
CA GLN A 530 -10.55 -16.90 -29.02
C GLN A 530 -12.00 -16.47 -29.14
N TYR A 531 -12.88 -17.16 -28.41
CA TYR A 531 -14.28 -16.78 -28.23
C TYR A 531 -14.68 -16.96 -26.77
N LEU A 532 -15.79 -16.34 -26.37
CA LEU A 532 -16.30 -16.51 -25.01
C LEU A 532 -16.90 -17.91 -24.81
N ASP A 533 -16.55 -18.53 -23.69
CA ASP A 533 -17.24 -19.72 -23.17
C ASP A 533 -18.51 -19.34 -22.40
N ASN A 534 -19.25 -20.34 -21.91
CA ASN A 534 -20.49 -20.13 -21.16
C ASN A 534 -20.29 -19.35 -19.83
N HIS A 535 -19.04 -19.19 -19.38
CA HIS A 535 -18.68 -18.44 -18.18
C HIS A 535 -18.01 -17.10 -18.54
N ASN A 536 -18.17 -16.62 -19.77
CA ASN A 536 -17.59 -15.38 -20.28
C ASN A 536 -16.05 -15.33 -20.19
N ASN A 537 -15.38 -16.48 -20.23
CA ASN A 537 -13.93 -16.53 -20.37
C ASN A 537 -13.56 -16.69 -21.83
N LEU A 538 -12.56 -15.93 -22.30
CA LEU A 538 -11.94 -16.18 -23.59
C LEU A 538 -11.27 -17.55 -23.57
N ARG A 539 -11.69 -18.42 -24.49
CA ARG A 539 -11.12 -19.74 -24.74
C ARG A 539 -10.76 -19.82 -26.19
N GLU A 540 -9.65 -20.48 -26.49
CA GLU A 540 -9.28 -20.82 -27.86
C GLU A 540 -10.24 -21.87 -28.42
N TYR A 541 -10.81 -21.59 -29.59
CA TYR A 541 -11.59 -22.51 -30.40
C TYR A 541 -10.85 -22.81 -31.69
N TYR A 542 -11.06 -24.01 -32.19
CA TYR A 542 -10.51 -24.48 -33.45
C TYR A 542 -11.56 -24.37 -34.55
N HIS A 543 -11.10 -23.93 -35.72
CA HIS A 543 -11.90 -23.86 -36.93
C HIS A 543 -12.51 -25.23 -37.30
N PRO A 544 -13.70 -25.29 -37.91
CA PRO A 544 -14.36 -26.55 -38.26
C PRO A 544 -13.46 -27.51 -39.07
N GLU A 545 -12.66 -27.00 -40.00
CA GLU A 545 -11.73 -27.82 -40.79
C GLU A 545 -10.65 -28.46 -39.92
N LEU A 546 -10.07 -27.70 -38.99
CA LEU A 546 -9.10 -28.24 -38.03
C LEU A 546 -9.77 -29.27 -37.10
N CYS A 547 -11.02 -29.05 -36.71
CA CYS A 547 -11.79 -30.03 -35.96
C CYS A 547 -11.87 -31.36 -36.72
N GLU A 548 -12.19 -31.35 -38.02
CA GLU A 548 -12.25 -32.58 -38.85
C GLU A 548 -10.90 -33.29 -38.95
N ILE A 549 -9.82 -32.54 -39.14
CA ILE A 549 -8.45 -33.08 -39.15
C ILE A 549 -8.15 -33.78 -37.82
N ILE A 550 -8.48 -33.13 -36.70
CA ILE A 550 -8.32 -33.70 -35.35
C ILE A 550 -9.13 -34.98 -35.21
N ARG A 551 -10.40 -35.03 -35.68
CA ARG A 551 -11.21 -36.25 -35.63
C ARG A 551 -10.55 -37.41 -36.38
N LYS A 552 -10.05 -37.12 -37.59
CA LYS A 552 -9.42 -38.13 -38.46
C LYS A 552 -8.13 -38.66 -37.85
N GLU A 553 -7.26 -37.77 -37.35
CA GLU A 553 -5.99 -38.17 -36.74
C GLU A 553 -6.17 -38.88 -35.40
N ALA A 554 -7.11 -38.42 -34.56
CA ALA A 554 -7.41 -39.06 -33.28
C ALA A 554 -7.88 -40.51 -33.48
N LYS A 555 -8.74 -40.76 -34.48
CA LYS A 555 -9.23 -42.11 -34.80
C LYS A 555 -8.12 -43.07 -35.24
N ASN A 556 -7.02 -42.56 -35.77
CA ASN A 556 -5.90 -43.35 -36.30
C ASN A 556 -4.74 -43.55 -35.30
N ARG A 557 -4.88 -43.12 -34.03
CA ARG A 557 -3.78 -43.17 -33.04
C ARG A 557 -3.44 -44.54 -32.45
N GLY A 558 -4.32 -45.54 -32.57
CA GLY A 558 -4.01 -46.90 -32.13
C GLY A 558 -5.21 -47.71 -31.65
N GLU A 559 -4.97 -49.00 -31.40
CA GLU A 559 -5.98 -49.93 -30.92
C GLU A 559 -5.95 -50.01 -29.38
N LYS A 560 -7.10 -50.32 -28.77
CA LYS A 560 -7.15 -50.70 -27.35
C LYS A 560 -6.52 -52.07 -27.14
N SER A 561 -5.86 -52.26 -26.01
CA SER A 561 -5.20 -53.53 -25.71
C SER A 561 -6.19 -54.71 -25.68
N PRO A 562 -5.90 -55.84 -26.34
CA PRO A 562 -6.70 -57.05 -26.21
C PRO A 562 -6.79 -57.53 -24.75
N LYS A 563 -7.86 -58.26 -24.42
CA LYS A 563 -8.06 -58.76 -23.06
C LYS A 563 -6.86 -59.60 -22.59
N GLY A 564 -6.31 -59.23 -21.43
CA GLY A 564 -5.19 -59.94 -20.80
C GLY A 564 -3.80 -59.35 -21.09
N TRP A 565 -3.69 -58.37 -21.99
CA TRP A 565 -2.48 -57.56 -22.14
C TRP A 565 -2.41 -56.54 -21.01
N GLU A 566 -1.24 -56.43 -20.36
CA GLU A 566 -1.08 -55.59 -19.17
C GLU A 566 0.05 -54.59 -19.35
N THR A 567 -0.12 -53.39 -18.82
CA THR A 567 0.99 -52.43 -18.69
C THR A 567 1.90 -52.83 -17.52
N ASN A 568 3.10 -52.26 -17.48
CA ASN A 568 4.04 -52.41 -16.36
C ASN A 568 3.39 -52.14 -15.00
N LYS A 569 2.61 -51.06 -14.92
CA LYS A 569 1.83 -50.71 -13.73
C LYS A 569 0.71 -51.70 -13.44
N GLY A 570 -0.09 -52.05 -14.44
CA GLY A 570 -1.19 -53.02 -14.27
C GLY A 570 -0.69 -54.38 -13.76
N LEU A 571 0.45 -54.84 -14.26
CA LEU A 571 1.07 -56.09 -13.83
C LEU A 571 1.69 -55.98 -12.42
N ALA A 572 2.33 -54.85 -12.10
CA ALA A 572 2.89 -54.59 -10.77
C ALA A 572 1.80 -54.59 -9.68
N ASP A 573 0.68 -53.90 -9.94
CA ASP A 573 -0.47 -53.83 -9.03
C ASP A 573 -1.08 -55.22 -8.80
N LYS A 574 -1.22 -56.03 -9.85
CA LYS A 574 -1.76 -57.41 -9.75
C LYS A 574 -0.87 -58.37 -8.95
N ILE A 575 0.45 -58.20 -9.04
CA ILE A 575 1.42 -59.08 -8.34
C ILE A 575 1.73 -58.53 -6.93
N GLY A 576 1.41 -57.27 -6.65
CA GLY A 576 1.72 -56.60 -5.40
C GLY A 576 3.24 -56.38 -5.24
N THR A 577 3.86 -55.83 -6.27
CA THR A 577 5.29 -55.49 -6.34
C THR A 577 5.49 -54.10 -6.99
N SER A 578 6.74 -53.65 -7.15
CA SER A 578 7.03 -52.35 -7.78
C SER A 578 7.12 -52.44 -9.30
N GLU A 579 6.71 -51.37 -10.00
CA GLU A 579 6.87 -51.21 -11.46
C GLU A 579 8.32 -51.43 -11.93
N GLN A 580 9.29 -51.04 -11.10
CA GLN A 580 10.71 -51.25 -11.38
C GLN A 580 11.10 -52.73 -11.32
N SER A 581 10.53 -53.49 -10.40
CA SER A 581 10.80 -54.94 -10.29
C SER A 581 10.29 -55.67 -11.51
N ILE A 582 9.07 -55.33 -11.96
CA ILE A 582 8.47 -55.87 -13.18
C ILE A 582 9.34 -55.51 -14.39
N LYS A 583 9.71 -54.23 -14.53
CA LYS A 583 10.56 -53.76 -15.63
C LYS A 583 11.88 -54.54 -15.70
N LEU A 584 12.57 -54.73 -14.58
CA LEU A 584 13.83 -55.50 -14.52
C LEU A 584 13.67 -56.96 -14.92
N VAL A 585 12.52 -57.58 -14.64
CA VAL A 585 12.24 -58.96 -15.05
C VAL A 585 11.94 -59.00 -16.55
N ILE A 586 11.05 -58.13 -16.99
CA ILE A 586 10.56 -58.07 -18.37
C ILE A 586 11.67 -57.76 -19.36
N GLU A 587 12.60 -56.88 -19.00
CA GLU A 587 13.69 -56.48 -19.90
C GLU A 587 14.58 -57.65 -20.31
N LYS A 588 14.72 -58.68 -19.46
CA LYS A 588 15.44 -59.93 -19.80
C LYS A 588 14.83 -60.69 -20.99
N TYR A 589 13.55 -60.46 -21.26
CA TYR A 589 12.80 -61.13 -22.32
C TYR A 589 12.63 -60.24 -23.57
N ARG A 590 13.10 -58.98 -23.54
CA ARG A 590 12.90 -57.99 -24.61
C ARG A 590 13.59 -58.41 -25.92
N GLU A 591 14.83 -58.87 -25.86
CA GLU A 591 15.60 -59.25 -27.06
C GLU A 591 15.06 -60.52 -27.74
N LYS A 592 14.50 -61.45 -26.97
CA LYS A 592 14.09 -62.78 -27.46
C LYS A 592 12.61 -62.93 -27.77
N ASN A 593 11.77 -61.96 -27.40
CA ASN A 593 10.32 -62.04 -27.56
C ASN A 593 9.72 -60.67 -27.93
N THR A 594 10.26 -60.00 -28.95
CA THR A 594 9.83 -58.66 -29.35
C THR A 594 8.33 -58.59 -29.67
N GLU A 595 7.74 -59.69 -30.16
CA GLU A 595 6.32 -59.85 -30.45
C GLU A 595 5.41 -59.82 -29.20
N ARG A 596 5.99 -60.00 -28.00
CA ARG A 596 5.26 -59.95 -26.72
C ARG A 596 5.17 -58.54 -26.13
N PHE A 597 5.74 -57.56 -26.82
CA PHE A 597 5.73 -56.15 -26.47
C PHE A 597 5.00 -55.41 -27.58
N LYS A 598 3.89 -54.76 -27.26
CA LYS A 598 3.17 -53.95 -28.24
C LYS A 598 2.56 -52.74 -27.58
N GLU A 599 2.58 -51.62 -28.29
CA GLU A 599 1.94 -50.41 -27.84
C GLU A 599 0.43 -50.47 -28.12
N TYR A 600 -0.33 -50.23 -27.06
CA TYR A 600 -1.78 -50.13 -27.11
C TYR A 600 -2.23 -48.90 -26.33
N LEU A 601 -3.43 -48.42 -26.65
CA LEU A 601 -4.08 -47.40 -25.85
C LEU A 601 -4.50 -48.00 -24.50
N ASP A 602 -4.01 -47.41 -23.41
CA ASP A 602 -4.43 -47.74 -22.05
C ASP A 602 -5.88 -47.26 -21.79
N LYS A 603 -6.40 -47.53 -20.58
CA LYS A 603 -7.75 -47.09 -20.17
C LYS A 603 -7.99 -45.57 -20.22
N ASN A 604 -6.92 -44.76 -20.33
CA ASN A 604 -6.96 -43.31 -20.45
C ASN A 604 -6.58 -42.82 -21.86
N ASN A 605 -6.64 -43.70 -22.87
CA ASN A 605 -6.25 -43.45 -24.25
C ASN A 605 -4.82 -42.91 -24.40
N ARG A 606 -3.91 -43.33 -23.51
CA ARG A 606 -2.48 -43.07 -23.66
C ARG A 606 -1.82 -44.27 -24.29
N LEU A 607 -1.01 -44.04 -25.31
CA LEU A 607 -0.21 -45.09 -25.93
C LEU A 607 0.83 -45.58 -24.90
N ARG A 608 0.74 -46.85 -24.53
CA ARG A 608 1.60 -47.50 -23.54
C ARG A 608 2.00 -48.87 -24.04
N GLU A 609 3.24 -49.24 -23.77
CA GLU A 609 3.71 -50.61 -23.96
C GLU A 609 2.91 -51.54 -23.03
N HIS A 610 2.24 -52.53 -23.63
CA HIS A 610 1.61 -53.62 -22.92
C HIS A 610 2.34 -54.92 -23.22
N TYR A 611 2.22 -55.85 -22.29
CA TYR A 611 2.87 -57.15 -22.31
C TYR A 611 1.87 -58.25 -22.58
N HIS A 612 2.24 -59.18 -23.45
CA HIS A 612 1.42 -60.33 -23.81
C HIS A 612 1.08 -61.19 -22.56
N PRO A 613 -0.14 -61.75 -22.45
CA PRO A 613 -0.57 -62.53 -21.29
C PRO A 613 0.40 -63.63 -20.85
N GLU A 614 1.03 -64.32 -21.81
CA GLU A 614 2.03 -65.37 -21.51
C GLU A 614 3.31 -64.81 -20.89
N LEU A 615 3.76 -63.62 -21.31
CA LEU A 615 4.89 -62.94 -20.67
C LEU A 615 4.52 -62.52 -19.24
N CYS A 616 3.30 -62.00 -19.04
CA CYS A 616 2.79 -61.66 -17.72
C CYS A 616 2.80 -62.86 -16.75
N LYS A 617 2.43 -64.06 -17.24
CA LYS A 617 2.49 -65.31 -16.43
C LYS A 617 3.91 -65.69 -16.05
N ILE A 618 4.87 -65.62 -16.99
CA ILE A 618 6.28 -65.92 -16.73
C ILE A 618 6.84 -64.97 -15.68
N VAL A 619 6.60 -63.66 -15.84
CA VAL A 619 7.06 -62.62 -14.92
C VAL A 619 6.46 -62.83 -13.52
N LYS A 620 5.17 -63.15 -13.44
CA LYS A 620 4.51 -63.47 -12.16
C LYS A 620 5.21 -64.62 -11.44
N LYS A 621 5.44 -65.73 -12.13
CA LYS A 621 6.12 -66.91 -11.57
C LYS A 621 7.55 -66.60 -11.14
N GLU A 622 8.29 -65.83 -11.94
CA GLU A 622 9.66 -65.44 -11.60
C GLU A 622 9.72 -64.53 -10.38
N ILE A 623 8.73 -63.65 -10.18
CA ILE A 623 8.65 -62.77 -9.01
C ILE A 623 8.24 -63.53 -7.75
N GLU A 624 7.30 -64.46 -7.85
CA GLU A 624 6.86 -65.32 -6.74
C GLU A 624 7.99 -66.24 -6.24
N ASN A 625 8.89 -66.69 -7.12
CA ASN A 625 10.01 -67.56 -6.78
C ASN A 625 11.23 -66.84 -6.12
N ARG A 626 11.21 -65.50 -5.96
CA ARG A 626 12.39 -64.74 -5.48
C ARG A 626 12.60 -64.76 -3.96
N GLY A 627 11.65 -65.26 -3.17
CA GLY A 627 11.78 -65.41 -1.71
C GLY A 627 10.55 -65.00 -0.89
N GLU A 628 10.62 -65.20 0.43
CA GLU A 628 9.53 -64.88 1.36
C GLU A 628 9.41 -63.37 1.61
N LYS A 629 8.17 -62.85 1.57
CA LYS A 629 7.84 -61.51 2.08
C LYS A 629 7.87 -61.52 3.62
N SER A 630 8.24 -60.40 4.23
CA SER A 630 8.30 -60.28 5.70
C SER A 630 6.92 -60.51 6.34
N PRO A 631 6.80 -61.39 7.36
CA PRO A 631 5.61 -61.52 8.19
C PRO A 631 5.24 -60.19 8.87
N LYS A 632 3.95 -60.03 9.17
CA LYS A 632 3.41 -58.85 9.86
C LYS A 632 4.07 -58.72 11.24
N GLY A 633 4.54 -57.52 11.58
CA GLY A 633 5.17 -57.20 12.87
C GLY A 633 6.71 -57.19 12.88
N ARG A 634 7.36 -57.72 11.84
CA ARG A 634 8.82 -57.58 11.67
C ARG A 634 9.17 -56.26 10.99
N ASN A 635 10.28 -55.64 11.39
CA ASN A 635 10.64 -54.29 10.92
C ASN A 635 12.10 -54.20 10.43
N THR A 636 12.40 -53.24 9.57
CA THR A 636 13.77 -52.98 9.07
C THR A 636 14.42 -51.85 9.86
N ASN A 637 15.72 -51.62 9.70
CA ASN A 637 16.41 -50.43 10.22
C ASN A 637 15.66 -49.13 9.90
N LYS A 638 15.25 -48.95 8.64
CA LYS A 638 14.55 -47.73 8.20
C LYS A 638 13.14 -47.63 8.77
N GLY A 639 12.41 -48.74 8.85
CA GLY A 639 11.05 -48.73 9.36
C GLY A 639 11.00 -48.52 10.88
N LEU A 640 11.89 -49.17 11.63
CA LEU A 640 11.99 -49.00 13.07
C LEU A 640 12.51 -47.60 13.45
N ALA A 641 13.49 -47.08 12.69
CA ALA A 641 13.98 -45.72 12.85
C ALA A 641 12.88 -44.68 12.66
N LYS A 642 12.02 -44.88 11.65
CA LYS A 642 10.87 -44.01 11.40
C LYS A 642 9.83 -44.07 12.52
N GLU A 643 9.57 -45.25 13.09
CA GLU A 643 8.64 -45.40 14.22
C GLU A 643 9.14 -44.70 15.49
N ILE A 644 10.46 -44.69 15.71
CA ILE A 644 11.07 -44.12 16.93
C ILE A 644 11.43 -42.63 16.74
N GLY A 645 11.62 -42.17 15.49
CA GLY A 645 12.05 -40.81 15.19
C GLY A 645 13.57 -40.60 15.25
N VAL A 646 14.36 -41.63 14.91
CA VAL A 646 15.84 -41.58 14.94
C VAL A 646 16.45 -41.89 13.56
N ASP A 647 17.77 -41.72 13.42
CA ASP A 647 18.47 -42.08 12.19
C ASP A 647 18.58 -43.62 12.01
N PRO A 648 18.37 -44.19 10.81
CA PRO A 648 18.52 -45.63 10.56
C PRO A 648 19.88 -46.23 10.92
N LEU A 649 20.98 -45.46 10.89
CA LEU A 649 22.30 -45.88 11.33
C LEU A 649 22.36 -46.06 12.85
N THR A 650 21.56 -45.29 13.60
CA THR A 650 21.43 -45.44 15.06
C THR A 650 20.81 -46.79 15.39
N ILE A 651 19.74 -47.18 14.69
CA ILE A 651 19.13 -48.52 14.83
C ILE A 651 20.12 -49.61 14.43
N LYS A 652 20.86 -49.42 13.32
CA LYS A 652 21.87 -50.38 12.89
C LYS A 652 22.96 -50.56 13.94
N GLY A 653 23.54 -49.47 14.44
CA GLY A 653 24.60 -49.53 15.47
C GLY A 653 24.12 -50.16 16.79
N ARG A 654 22.84 -50.00 17.13
CA ARG A 654 22.25 -50.61 18.32
C ARG A 654 21.94 -52.10 18.14
N THR A 655 21.36 -52.45 17.00
CA THR A 655 21.00 -53.83 16.69
C THR A 655 22.24 -54.70 16.44
N GLU A 656 23.30 -54.16 15.83
CA GLU A 656 24.49 -54.95 15.49
C GLU A 656 25.18 -55.58 16.71
N LYS A 657 25.06 -54.96 17.90
CA LYS A 657 25.55 -55.51 19.18
C LYS A 657 24.94 -56.87 19.54
N TYR A 658 23.75 -57.16 19.03
CA TYR A 658 23.01 -58.39 19.28
C TYR A 658 23.17 -59.42 18.16
N ARG A 659 23.89 -59.10 17.09
CA ARG A 659 23.97 -59.96 15.91
C ARG A 659 24.62 -61.30 16.22
N GLU A 660 25.68 -61.30 17.04
CA GLU A 660 26.40 -62.52 17.40
C GLU A 660 25.70 -63.31 18.52
N THR A 661 25.10 -62.62 19.49
CA THR A 661 24.47 -63.27 20.66
C THR A 661 23.05 -63.73 20.39
N ASN A 662 22.36 -63.15 19.41
CA ASN A 662 20.95 -63.40 19.11
C ASN A 662 20.65 -63.40 17.61
N PRO A 663 21.31 -64.28 16.82
CA PRO A 663 21.14 -64.31 15.37
C PRO A 663 19.68 -64.59 14.94
N GLU A 664 18.90 -65.30 15.74
CA GLU A 664 17.47 -65.61 15.50
C GLU A 664 16.58 -64.37 15.37
N ARG A 665 17.02 -63.24 15.92
CA ARG A 665 16.30 -61.96 15.83
C ARG A 665 16.43 -61.29 14.46
N PHE A 666 17.35 -61.76 13.63
CA PHE A 666 17.68 -61.23 12.31
C PHE A 666 17.28 -62.25 11.24
N LYS A 667 16.36 -61.90 10.35
CA LYS A 667 16.05 -62.74 9.18
C LYS A 667 15.91 -61.88 7.93
N ASP A 668 16.49 -62.35 6.84
CA ASP A 668 16.36 -61.71 5.54
C ASP A 668 14.97 -61.99 4.95
N TYR A 669 14.30 -60.91 4.57
CA TYR A 669 13.07 -60.95 3.79
C TYR A 669 13.15 -59.99 2.61
N LEU A 670 12.31 -60.21 1.61
CA LEU A 670 12.19 -59.28 0.49
C LEU A 670 11.52 -57.99 0.94
N ASP A 671 12.17 -56.85 0.68
CA ASP A 671 11.56 -55.53 0.80
C ASP A 671 10.52 -55.29 -0.32
N LYS A 672 9.84 -54.13 -0.29
CA LYS A 672 8.87 -53.74 -1.34
C LYS A 672 9.50 -53.59 -2.74
N MET A 673 10.83 -53.58 -2.84
CA MET A 673 11.61 -53.55 -4.07
C MET A 673 12.22 -54.92 -4.42
N ASN A 674 11.76 -55.99 -3.77
CA ASN A 674 12.26 -57.35 -3.95
C ASN A 674 13.77 -57.52 -3.68
N ARG A 675 14.35 -56.69 -2.81
CA ARG A 675 15.72 -56.84 -2.32
C ARG A 675 15.71 -57.56 -0.98
N LYS A 676 16.64 -58.49 -0.78
CA LYS A 676 16.86 -59.10 0.54
C LYS A 676 17.32 -58.02 1.51
N THR A 677 16.54 -57.84 2.57
CA THR A 677 16.83 -56.90 3.64
C THR A 677 16.58 -57.56 4.99
N ILE A 678 17.45 -57.27 5.93
CA ILE A 678 17.35 -57.78 7.29
C ILE A 678 16.12 -57.16 7.95
N HIS A 679 15.24 -58.02 8.45
CA HIS A 679 14.15 -57.63 9.33
C HIS A 679 14.35 -58.21 10.73
N TYR A 680 13.94 -57.43 11.71
CA TYR A 680 13.99 -57.73 13.12
C TYR A 680 12.69 -58.40 13.58
N SER A 681 12.78 -59.37 14.50
CA SER A 681 11.58 -59.95 15.12
C SER A 681 10.77 -58.87 15.87
N PRO A 682 9.45 -59.04 16.02
CA PRO A 682 8.62 -58.05 16.73
C PRO A 682 9.11 -57.81 18.16
N GLU A 683 9.51 -58.88 18.86
CA GLU A 683 10.03 -58.80 20.23
C GLU A 683 11.32 -57.99 20.28
N PHE A 684 12.19 -58.16 19.27
CA PHE A 684 13.44 -57.42 19.20
C PHE A 684 13.23 -55.93 18.90
N CYS A 685 12.27 -55.59 18.04
CA CYS A 685 11.88 -54.20 17.80
C CYS A 685 11.48 -53.49 19.10
N GLU A 686 10.72 -54.14 19.97
CA GLU A 686 10.28 -53.57 21.25
C GLU A 686 11.44 -53.40 22.25
N ILE A 687 12.42 -54.31 22.25
CA ILE A 687 13.65 -54.15 23.06
C ILE A 687 14.41 -52.89 22.62
N ILE A 688 14.61 -52.71 21.32
CA ILE A 688 15.34 -51.55 20.78
C ILE A 688 14.58 -50.23 21.04
N LYS A 689 13.24 -50.24 20.94
CA LYS A 689 12.40 -49.08 21.30
C LYS A 689 12.62 -48.65 22.76
N LYS A 690 12.58 -49.60 23.69
CA LYS A 690 12.79 -49.33 25.13
C LYS A 690 14.20 -48.84 25.44
N GLU A 691 15.21 -49.33 24.73
CA GLU A 691 16.59 -48.88 24.92
C GLU A 691 16.83 -47.44 24.47
N LEU A 692 16.11 -46.97 23.44
CA LEU A 692 16.27 -45.63 22.87
C LEU A 692 15.34 -44.58 23.48
N GLN A 693 14.39 -45.01 24.33
CA GLN A 693 13.52 -44.14 25.13
C GLN A 693 14.06 -43.86 26.54
N LYS A 694 15.13 -44.55 26.95
CA LYS A 694 15.93 -44.22 28.13
C LYS A 694 17.03 -43.23 27.73
#